data_AF-A0A7C3R961-F1
#
_entry.id   AF-A0A7C3R961-F1
#
_cell.length_a   1.000
_cell.length_b   1.000
_cell.length_c   1.000
_cell.angle_alpha   90.00
_cell.angle_beta   90.00
_cell.angle_gamma   90.00
#
_symmetry.space_group_name_H-M   'P 1'
#
loop_
_entity.id
_entity.type
_entity.pdbx_description
1 polymer ?
#
loop_
_entity_poly.entity_id
_entity_poly.type
_entity_poly.pdbx_seq_one_letter_code
_entity_poly.pdbx_strand_id
1 'polypeptide(L)'
;FEYSRSHFSFWRKNKRDNGDGTFGVDLNRNFSVGYGKSSNTASNVYSGPEPFSEPETRAIKIFVDNKDNITIALDYHSQGNVFFPAHKFNHEHEINGTYINTLCANMNDAISKVTGRKYGIHRGKPPTKLISGSGREYYYSKGIIAAVVEVGTRNIPDFMQNMQESIDENIPALLLALGEARNYSQNAPSRVENFRPTSVLANEVTLSWDYPQNKDIYFEIYRNTENKEACIENNLVASTFNRSYKDIQLNSGIAYYYYIRAVDSLTHKKSPFAPQTKIKTSLELDEFSRTLFPNPKDVGYVAQKQIETNRRHFGVNSLFIGVNESKGICYGSLQFDLSSIPKGAIIKDVTISLYPLNRVNAKIEKYGEWAISFVDTESVSDITEFNQIHNAEIIQTIGHSIPSEQLTQGKWSHWKLNKLELSILHDQLDNGKVLFKISGPRSLPEGRDSQMMMFDLGYGRFGGGLHYRPNMELKYTLPPEEVVVNVEQLSTLKESQIIENTLTCGFDSNNKKVYGLMKFNLDQLPDPSKTVITEAYIQIKNKSATKTRLDIRYNLEFVDVESISYAAIQNRERIEFIGYEVSRADLQKNKTHKFIFDHYSRLALEDRHFKNEEAYFIIKPTTSDIKNHTVDWYGKDSKNSVKLVIRYIQRRKEATAPIKNPSYAIENGKIKLIWDNPKEKEYVGTYVVRNRFRPPTNPLDGDKIYAGPDNYTYDDFGSASIEKYYAIFSYDNVPNYSEPVIIHFQGDKK
;
A
#
# COMPACT_ATOMS: atom_id res chain seq x y z
N PHE A 1 37.39 23.66 -10.88
CA PHE A 1 37.49 24.20 -9.52
C PHE A 1 38.22 25.55 -9.49
N GLU A 2 39.52 25.63 -9.79
CA GLU A 2 40.23 26.92 -9.74
C GLU A 2 39.56 28.04 -10.56
N TYR A 3 39.15 27.73 -11.79
CA TYR A 3 38.46 28.70 -12.64
C TYR A 3 37.16 29.26 -12.04
N SER A 4 36.42 28.47 -11.25
CA SER A 4 35.21 28.95 -10.57
C SER A 4 35.52 29.79 -9.34
N ARG A 5 36.72 29.66 -8.76
CA ARG A 5 37.18 30.52 -7.66
C ARG A 5 37.67 31.88 -8.16
N SER A 6 38.33 31.92 -9.31
CA SER A 6 39.04 33.11 -9.78
C SER A 6 38.35 33.89 -10.91
N HIS A 7 37.45 33.25 -11.68
CA HIS A 7 36.90 33.88 -12.89
C HIS A 7 35.37 33.78 -12.99
N PHE A 8 34.80 32.57 -12.98
CA PHE A 8 33.37 32.38 -13.18
C PHE A 8 32.80 31.29 -12.29
N SER A 9 32.13 31.69 -11.22
CA SER A 9 31.62 30.80 -10.16
C SER A 9 30.68 29.71 -10.63
N PHE A 10 30.02 29.87 -11.78
CA PHE A 10 29.10 28.89 -12.35
C PHE A 10 29.72 28.01 -13.45
N TRP A 11 31.05 28.05 -13.63
CA TRP A 11 31.73 27.15 -14.57
C TRP A 11 31.64 25.70 -14.11
N ARG A 12 31.15 24.81 -14.97
CA ARG A 12 30.94 23.38 -14.62
C ARG A 12 31.75 22.36 -15.41
N LYS A 13 32.24 22.72 -16.61
CA LYS A 13 33.04 21.83 -17.45
C LYS A 13 34.49 21.77 -16.98
N ASN A 14 35.33 20.91 -17.56
CA ASN A 14 36.78 21.09 -17.41
C ASN A 14 37.28 22.31 -18.22
N LYS A 15 38.59 22.48 -18.37
CA LYS A 15 39.21 23.65 -19.05
C LYS A 15 39.97 23.31 -20.33
N ARG A 16 39.67 22.18 -20.96
CA ARG A 16 40.20 21.83 -22.29
C ARG A 16 39.92 22.95 -23.30
N ASP A 17 40.92 23.34 -24.09
CA ASP A 17 40.72 24.16 -25.28
C ASP A 17 40.24 23.26 -26.42
N ASN A 18 39.10 23.61 -27.02
CA ASN A 18 38.51 22.83 -28.12
C ASN A 18 39.02 23.27 -29.50
N GLY A 19 39.82 24.33 -29.60
CA GLY A 19 40.40 24.82 -30.86
C GLY A 19 39.46 25.68 -31.72
N ASP A 20 38.25 25.97 -31.21
CA ASP A 20 37.21 26.78 -31.87
C ASP A 20 36.79 28.00 -31.03
N GLY A 21 37.60 28.36 -30.02
CA GLY A 21 37.31 29.43 -29.08
C GLY A 21 36.38 29.03 -27.92
N THR A 22 35.85 27.81 -27.92
CA THR A 22 35.11 27.26 -26.77
C THR A 22 36.03 26.47 -25.84
N PHE A 23 35.64 26.39 -24.57
CA PHE A 23 36.40 25.64 -23.57
C PHE A 23 35.54 24.60 -22.87
N GLY A 24 36.16 23.46 -22.59
CA GLY A 24 35.72 22.46 -21.62
C GLY A 24 34.81 21.39 -22.18
N VAL A 25 34.89 20.23 -21.54
CA VAL A 25 34.05 19.04 -21.67
C VAL A 25 33.30 18.80 -20.35
N ASP A 26 32.05 18.39 -20.44
CA ASP A 26 31.26 17.92 -19.31
C ASP A 26 31.78 16.52 -18.89
N LEU A 27 32.54 16.48 -17.80
CA LEU A 27 33.16 15.24 -17.31
C LEU A 27 32.11 14.16 -17.00
N ASN A 28 30.89 14.56 -16.59
CA ASN A 28 29.80 13.62 -16.31
C ASN A 28 28.97 13.26 -17.57
N ARG A 29 29.51 13.52 -18.77
CA ARG A 29 29.03 13.02 -20.07
C ARG A 29 30.13 12.31 -20.86
N ASN A 30 31.33 12.20 -20.30
CA ASN A 30 32.54 11.73 -20.99
C ASN A 30 32.89 10.26 -20.67
N PHE A 31 32.00 9.48 -20.02
CA PHE A 31 32.21 8.05 -19.78
C PHE A 31 31.67 7.20 -20.94
N SER A 32 32.13 5.95 -21.05
CA SER A 32 31.81 5.03 -22.15
C SER A 32 30.35 4.57 -22.20
N VAL A 33 29.71 4.39 -21.04
CA VAL A 33 28.39 3.76 -20.97
C VAL A 33 27.30 4.79 -21.30
N GLY A 34 26.60 4.56 -22.43
CA GLY A 34 25.62 5.51 -22.96
C GLY A 34 26.23 6.78 -23.53
N TYR A 35 27.52 6.79 -23.87
CA TYR A 35 28.19 7.93 -24.48
C TYR A 35 27.42 8.42 -25.73
N GLY A 36 27.07 9.70 -25.74
CA GLY A 36 26.45 10.35 -26.89
C GLY A 36 27.37 11.41 -27.46
N LYS A 37 27.82 11.24 -28.71
CA LYS A 37 28.67 12.22 -29.39
C LYS A 37 27.89 13.53 -29.60
N SER A 38 28.45 14.64 -29.14
CA SER A 38 27.97 15.99 -29.45
C SER A 38 29.03 16.69 -30.31
N SER A 39 28.62 17.44 -31.32
CA SER A 39 29.52 18.34 -32.08
C SER A 39 29.49 19.78 -31.56
N ASN A 40 28.52 20.11 -30.71
CA ASN A 40 28.41 21.45 -30.13
C ASN A 40 29.29 21.56 -28.89
N THR A 41 30.51 22.04 -29.10
CA THR A 41 31.56 22.30 -28.10
C THR A 41 31.19 23.41 -27.10
N ALA A 42 30.35 24.37 -27.52
CA ALA A 42 29.81 25.44 -26.67
C ALA A 42 28.74 24.91 -25.68
N SER A 43 28.17 23.74 -25.93
CA SER A 43 27.16 23.15 -25.05
C SER A 43 27.71 22.93 -23.65
N ASN A 44 26.89 23.26 -22.66
CA ASN A 44 27.18 22.95 -21.27
C ASN A 44 27.33 21.44 -21.07
N VAL A 45 26.55 20.62 -21.80
CA VAL A 45 26.58 19.14 -21.74
C VAL A 45 27.47 18.52 -22.83
N TYR A 46 28.45 19.27 -23.35
CA TYR A 46 29.36 18.75 -24.38
C TYR A 46 30.14 17.55 -23.84
N SER A 47 29.99 16.39 -24.48
CA SER A 47 30.52 15.09 -24.03
C SER A 47 31.98 14.84 -24.38
N GLY A 48 32.63 15.74 -25.11
CA GLY A 48 33.99 15.55 -25.64
C GLY A 48 34.01 14.77 -26.95
N PRO A 49 35.18 14.66 -27.62
CA PRO A 49 35.31 14.02 -28.93
C PRO A 49 35.09 12.51 -28.93
N GLU A 50 35.39 11.83 -27.82
CA GLU A 50 35.28 10.38 -27.62
C GLU A 50 35.13 10.06 -26.12
N PRO A 51 34.62 8.89 -25.72
CA PRO A 51 34.56 8.51 -24.31
C PRO A 51 35.97 8.44 -23.71
N PHE A 52 36.12 8.98 -22.51
CA PHE A 52 37.39 9.13 -21.81
C PHE A 52 38.42 9.95 -22.59
N SER A 53 37.99 10.97 -23.33
CA SER A 53 38.90 11.91 -24.00
C SER A 53 39.67 12.79 -23.01
N GLU A 54 39.12 13.01 -21.82
CA GLU A 54 39.66 13.94 -20.83
C GLU A 54 40.63 13.25 -19.87
N PRO A 55 41.77 13.88 -19.50
CA PRO A 55 42.73 13.28 -18.57
C PRO A 55 42.10 12.91 -17.21
N GLU A 56 41.13 13.70 -16.73
CA GLU A 56 40.44 13.47 -15.47
C GLU A 56 39.60 12.18 -15.49
N THR A 57 38.78 11.97 -16.52
CA THR A 57 37.96 10.75 -16.66
C THR A 57 38.82 9.52 -16.98
N ARG A 58 39.92 9.68 -17.72
CA ARG A 58 40.91 8.60 -17.93
C ARG A 58 41.57 8.15 -16.65
N ALA A 59 41.94 9.08 -15.76
CA ALA A 59 42.53 8.73 -14.48
C ALA A 59 41.57 7.85 -13.63
N ILE A 60 40.29 8.23 -13.58
CA ILE A 60 39.23 7.43 -12.93
C ILE A 60 39.12 6.05 -13.58
N LYS A 61 39.08 5.99 -14.91
CA LYS A 61 39.01 4.72 -15.65
C LYS A 61 40.17 3.79 -15.27
N ILE A 62 41.41 4.30 -15.33
CA ILE A 62 42.63 3.54 -15.00
C ILE A 62 42.56 3.04 -13.56
N PHE A 63 42.13 3.88 -12.60
CA PHE A 63 42.00 3.45 -11.21
C PHE A 63 40.97 2.32 -11.05
N VAL A 64 39.76 2.50 -11.59
CA VAL A 64 38.66 1.52 -11.44
C VAL A 64 38.95 0.22 -12.17
N ASP A 65 39.50 0.27 -13.38
CA ASP A 65 39.80 -0.94 -14.17
C ASP A 65 40.90 -1.81 -13.55
N ASN A 66 41.78 -1.22 -12.73
CA ASN A 66 42.87 -1.94 -12.06
C ASN A 66 42.50 -2.41 -10.63
N LYS A 67 41.22 -2.30 -10.23
CA LYS A 67 40.75 -2.65 -8.88
C LYS A 67 39.46 -3.48 -8.97
N ASP A 68 39.57 -4.76 -8.65
CA ASP A 68 38.45 -5.72 -8.63
C ASP A 68 37.66 -5.72 -7.31
N ASN A 69 38.17 -5.04 -6.29
CA ASN A 69 37.63 -5.03 -4.94
C ASN A 69 36.78 -3.80 -4.60
N ILE A 70 36.50 -2.92 -5.57
CA ILE A 70 35.59 -1.78 -5.37
C ILE A 70 34.16 -2.29 -5.38
N THR A 71 33.43 -2.12 -4.27
CA THR A 71 32.06 -2.61 -4.16
C THR A 71 31.00 -1.52 -4.25
N ILE A 72 31.30 -0.30 -3.79
CA ILE A 72 30.38 0.85 -3.80
C ILE A 72 31.10 2.07 -4.39
N ALA A 73 30.41 2.81 -5.26
CA ALA A 73 30.82 4.12 -5.79
C ALA A 73 29.68 5.13 -5.66
N LEU A 74 29.93 6.21 -4.92
CA LEU A 74 28.99 7.33 -4.74
C LEU A 74 29.56 8.57 -5.40
N ASP A 75 28.83 9.12 -6.37
CA ASP A 75 29.23 10.32 -7.11
C ASP A 75 28.45 11.53 -6.59
N TYR A 76 29.12 12.43 -5.85
CA TYR A 76 28.46 13.56 -5.18
C TYR A 76 28.39 14.79 -6.10
N HIS A 77 27.17 15.31 -6.26
CA HIS A 77 26.83 16.50 -7.03
C HIS A 77 25.95 17.43 -6.18
N SER A 78 25.69 18.62 -6.68
CA SER A 78 24.59 19.47 -6.21
C SER A 78 23.83 20.02 -7.42
N GLN A 79 22.50 20.13 -7.38
CA GLN A 79 21.60 20.15 -6.22
C GLN A 79 20.33 19.29 -6.43
N GLY A 80 19.67 18.87 -5.35
CA GLY A 80 18.29 18.35 -5.43
C GLY A 80 17.79 17.53 -4.23
N ASN A 81 18.64 17.20 -3.26
CA ASN A 81 18.35 16.21 -2.22
C ASN A 81 17.82 14.90 -2.83
N VAL A 82 18.66 14.25 -3.66
CA VAL A 82 18.27 13.04 -4.40
C VAL A 82 19.41 12.06 -4.51
N PHE A 83 19.09 10.79 -4.32
CA PHE A 83 19.86 9.68 -4.83
C PHE A 83 19.37 9.27 -6.21
N PHE A 84 20.29 9.23 -7.18
CA PHE A 84 20.03 8.60 -8.46
C PHE A 84 20.80 7.28 -8.60
N PRO A 85 20.18 6.14 -8.26
CA PRO A 85 20.72 4.80 -8.51
C PRO A 85 21.10 4.58 -9.99
N ALA A 86 22.13 3.77 -10.23
CA ALA A 86 22.51 3.37 -11.57
C ALA A 86 21.42 2.57 -12.28
N HIS A 87 21.43 2.61 -13.61
CA HIS A 87 20.49 1.88 -14.48
C HIS A 87 21.15 1.42 -15.78
N LYS A 88 20.54 0.47 -16.49
CA LYS A 88 21.02 -0.02 -17.80
C LYS A 88 20.34 0.64 -19.02
N PHE A 89 19.75 1.82 -18.84
CA PHE A 89 18.98 2.54 -19.89
C PHE A 89 17.77 1.78 -20.43
N ASN A 90 17.27 0.81 -19.68
CA ASN A 90 15.98 0.18 -19.94
C ASN A 90 15.06 0.43 -18.73
N HIS A 91 13.76 0.27 -18.95
CA HIS A 91 12.74 0.42 -17.91
C HIS A 91 12.43 -0.91 -17.21
N GLU A 92 13.29 -1.91 -17.38
CA GLU A 92 13.17 -3.21 -16.72
C GLU A 92 13.83 -3.18 -15.35
N HIS A 93 13.24 -3.89 -14.39
CA HIS A 93 13.88 -4.05 -13.08
C HIS A 93 15.19 -4.82 -13.22
N GLU A 94 16.23 -4.36 -12.55
CA GLU A 94 17.48 -5.11 -12.47
C GLU A 94 17.53 -5.92 -11.18
N ILE A 95 18.16 -7.10 -11.22
CA ILE A 95 18.34 -7.96 -10.03
C ILE A 95 19.00 -7.19 -8.87
N ASN A 96 19.80 -6.19 -9.23
CA ASN A 96 20.53 -5.34 -8.31
C ASN A 96 19.73 -4.11 -7.83
N GLY A 97 18.60 -3.80 -8.46
CA GLY A 97 17.86 -2.57 -8.21
C GLY A 97 17.35 -2.45 -6.77
N THR A 98 16.85 -3.54 -6.19
CA THR A 98 16.34 -3.53 -4.80
C THR A 98 17.42 -3.11 -3.81
N TYR A 99 18.60 -3.71 -3.83
CA TYR A 99 19.61 -3.34 -2.83
C TYR A 99 20.23 -1.96 -3.08
N ILE A 100 20.37 -1.50 -4.34
CA ILE A 100 20.87 -0.12 -4.58
C ILE A 100 19.87 0.88 -3.98
N ASN A 101 18.57 0.64 -4.21
CA ASN A 101 17.51 1.46 -3.62
C ASN A 101 17.53 1.38 -2.09
N THR A 102 17.72 0.19 -1.50
CA THR A 102 17.79 0.03 -0.04
C THR A 102 19.03 0.72 0.56
N LEU A 103 20.19 0.68 -0.10
CA LEU A 103 21.38 1.43 0.32
C LEU A 103 21.06 2.93 0.37
N CYS A 104 20.49 3.48 -0.70
CA CYS A 104 20.07 4.89 -0.74
C CYS A 104 18.99 5.20 0.31
N ALA A 105 18.06 4.29 0.57
CA ALA A 105 17.01 4.46 1.57
C ALA A 105 17.56 4.49 3.00
N ASN A 106 18.53 3.61 3.30
CA ASN A 106 19.21 3.59 4.58
C ASN A 106 20.08 4.85 4.79
N MET A 107 20.77 5.31 3.74
CA MET A 107 21.48 6.60 3.76
C MET A 107 20.52 7.77 3.99
N ASN A 108 19.37 7.78 3.32
CA ASN A 108 18.33 8.80 3.50
C ASN A 108 17.78 8.83 4.94
N ASP A 109 17.56 7.68 5.57
CA ASP A 109 17.16 7.61 6.98
C ASP A 109 18.23 8.22 7.91
N ALA A 110 19.51 7.93 7.65
CA ALA A 110 20.62 8.53 8.40
C ALA A 110 20.68 10.06 8.24
N ILE A 111 20.47 10.58 7.03
CA ILE A 111 20.36 12.02 6.75
C ILE A 111 19.19 12.64 7.54
N SER A 112 18.01 12.02 7.45
CA SER A 112 16.78 12.53 8.06
C SER A 112 16.87 12.64 9.58
N LYS A 113 17.62 11.75 10.24
CA LYS A 113 17.87 11.80 11.69
C LYS A 113 18.68 13.02 12.15
N VAL A 114 19.47 13.63 11.25
CA VAL A 114 20.33 14.78 11.60
C VAL A 114 19.60 16.11 11.36
N THR A 115 19.00 16.29 10.19
CA THR A 115 18.45 17.60 9.76
C THR A 115 16.95 17.58 9.48
N GLY A 116 16.31 16.40 9.52
CA GLY A 116 14.92 16.21 9.09
C GLY A 116 14.72 16.19 7.57
N ARG A 117 15.75 16.51 6.77
CA ARG A 117 15.66 16.49 5.30
C ARG A 117 15.41 15.09 4.78
N LYS A 118 14.63 15.00 3.71
CA LYS A 118 14.37 13.74 3.01
C LYS A 118 14.85 13.83 1.56
N TYR A 119 15.62 12.83 1.16
CA TYR A 119 16.19 12.67 -0.17
C TYR A 119 15.33 11.74 -1.02
N GLY A 120 15.09 12.13 -2.26
CA GLY A 120 14.41 11.30 -3.25
C GLY A 120 15.26 10.13 -3.69
N ILE A 121 14.65 9.04 -4.14
CA ILE A 121 15.37 7.90 -4.72
C ILE A 121 14.73 7.55 -6.05
N HIS A 122 15.29 8.02 -7.16
CA HIS A 122 14.72 7.76 -8.49
C HIS A 122 15.79 7.71 -9.58
N ARG A 123 15.48 7.03 -10.68
CA ARG A 123 16.41 6.77 -11.79
C ARG A 123 16.19 7.69 -12.99
N GLY A 124 15.49 8.81 -12.80
CA GLY A 124 14.84 9.55 -13.89
C GLY A 124 13.54 8.86 -14.34
N LYS A 125 12.61 9.63 -14.91
CA LYS A 125 11.24 9.19 -15.20
C LYS A 125 10.97 9.29 -16.71
N PRO A 126 10.55 8.24 -17.41
CA PRO A 126 10.06 8.40 -18.78
C PRO A 126 8.90 9.43 -18.84
N PRO A 127 8.88 10.34 -19.83
CA PRO A 127 9.66 10.32 -21.06
C PRO A 127 11.02 11.08 -21.00
N THR A 128 11.51 11.49 -19.82
CA THR A 128 12.78 12.24 -19.79
C THR A 128 13.95 11.36 -20.27
N LYS A 129 14.73 11.91 -21.19
CA LYS A 129 15.94 11.26 -21.69
C LYS A 129 16.87 10.99 -20.51
N LEU A 130 17.14 9.72 -20.23
CA LEU A 130 18.05 9.32 -19.18
C LEU A 130 19.43 9.96 -19.42
N ILE A 131 20.02 10.48 -18.35
CA ILE A 131 21.36 11.07 -18.39
C ILE A 131 22.34 9.95 -18.76
N SER A 132 23.16 10.17 -19.78
CA SER A 132 24.03 9.15 -20.38
C SER A 132 25.49 9.63 -20.45
N GLY A 133 26.44 8.69 -20.53
CA GLY A 133 27.88 9.00 -20.48
C GLY A 133 28.36 9.43 -19.09
N SER A 134 27.66 9.03 -18.02
CA SER A 134 27.98 9.38 -16.64
C SER A 134 28.91 8.35 -15.98
N GLY A 135 29.60 8.76 -14.90
CA GLY A 135 30.48 7.86 -14.15
C GLY A 135 29.73 6.71 -13.50
N ARG A 136 28.52 6.98 -13.01
CA ARG A 136 27.66 6.02 -12.31
C ARG A 136 27.36 4.76 -13.14
N GLU A 137 26.95 4.94 -14.40
CA GLU A 137 26.68 3.80 -15.29
C GLU A 137 27.94 3.00 -15.62
N TYR A 138 29.08 3.69 -15.76
CA TYR A 138 30.37 3.04 -15.96
C TYR A 138 30.74 2.15 -14.76
N TYR A 139 30.67 2.67 -13.54
CA TYR A 139 30.93 1.86 -12.32
C TYR A 139 29.99 0.66 -12.25
N TYR A 140 28.70 0.88 -12.52
CA TYR A 140 27.71 -0.20 -12.50
C TYR A 140 27.96 -1.28 -13.55
N SER A 141 28.48 -0.92 -14.73
CA SER A 141 28.88 -1.89 -15.75
C SER A 141 30.02 -2.83 -15.32
N LYS A 142 30.77 -2.44 -14.28
CA LYS A 142 31.84 -3.24 -13.66
C LYS A 142 31.37 -4.10 -12.49
N GLY A 143 30.07 -4.11 -12.18
CA GLY A 143 29.50 -4.82 -11.03
C GLY A 143 29.50 -4.02 -9.73
N ILE A 144 29.89 -2.74 -9.78
CA ILE A 144 29.97 -1.86 -8.61
C ILE A 144 28.57 -1.28 -8.29
N ILE A 145 28.22 -1.21 -7.00
CA ILE A 145 27.01 -0.53 -6.54
C ILE A 145 27.21 0.97 -6.75
N ALA A 146 26.43 1.58 -7.64
CA ALA A 146 26.66 2.97 -8.01
C ALA A 146 25.41 3.84 -7.91
N ALA A 147 25.58 5.04 -7.33
CA ALA A 147 24.56 6.08 -7.27
C ALA A 147 25.19 7.48 -7.36
N VAL A 148 24.46 8.42 -7.93
CA VAL A 148 24.74 9.86 -7.79
C VAL A 148 24.02 10.37 -6.55
N VAL A 149 24.66 11.22 -5.75
CA VAL A 149 24.08 11.89 -4.59
C VAL A 149 24.04 13.39 -4.88
N GLU A 150 22.86 13.94 -5.13
CA GLU A 150 22.66 15.39 -5.26
C GLU A 150 22.34 15.99 -3.89
N VAL A 151 23.27 16.75 -3.32
CA VAL A 151 23.12 17.37 -1.99
C VAL A 151 22.61 18.80 -2.08
N GLY A 152 21.84 19.20 -1.07
CA GLY A 152 21.29 20.54 -0.94
C GLY A 152 20.29 20.91 -2.04
N THR A 153 19.73 22.12 -1.95
CA THR A 153 18.77 22.66 -2.93
C THR A 153 19.23 23.95 -3.59
N ARG A 154 20.49 24.33 -3.36
CA ARG A 154 21.15 25.50 -3.93
C ARG A 154 22.54 25.17 -4.45
N ASN A 155 22.85 25.59 -5.66
CA ASN A 155 24.19 25.53 -6.26
C ASN A 155 25.19 26.42 -5.50
N ILE A 156 24.69 27.45 -4.80
CA ILE A 156 25.49 28.36 -3.97
C ILE A 156 24.76 28.55 -2.64
N PRO A 157 25.23 27.94 -1.54
CA PRO A 157 24.66 28.18 -0.22
C PRO A 157 25.16 29.51 0.36
N ASP A 158 24.39 30.08 1.30
CA ASP A 158 24.99 30.80 2.44
C ASP A 158 26.08 29.89 3.02
N PHE A 159 27.32 30.22 2.69
CA PHE A 159 28.43 29.28 2.56
C PHE A 159 28.75 28.48 3.83
N MET A 160 28.41 28.99 5.02
CA MET A 160 28.75 28.33 6.28
C MET A 160 27.59 27.50 6.86
N GLN A 161 26.39 28.05 6.99
CA GLN A 161 25.31 27.35 7.72
C GLN A 161 24.74 26.17 6.94
N ASN A 162 24.38 26.37 5.66
CA ASN A 162 23.77 25.31 4.86
C ASN A 162 24.79 24.23 4.46
N MET A 163 26.06 24.60 4.31
CA MET A 163 27.15 23.65 4.04
C MET A 163 27.37 22.75 5.26
N GLN A 164 27.45 23.32 6.46
CA GLN A 164 27.61 22.56 7.70
C GLN A 164 26.47 21.54 7.87
N GLU A 165 25.20 21.96 7.72
CA GLU A 165 24.06 21.04 7.77
C GLU A 165 24.17 19.91 6.74
N SER A 166 24.61 20.21 5.51
CA SER A 166 24.76 19.21 4.44
C SER A 166 25.91 18.24 4.69
N ILE A 167 26.99 18.69 5.32
CA ILE A 167 28.10 17.83 5.73
C ILE A 167 27.66 16.93 6.88
N ASP A 168 27.06 17.52 7.92
CA ASP A 168 26.66 16.81 9.13
C ASP A 168 25.63 15.72 8.86
N GLU A 169 24.69 15.94 7.93
CA GLU A 169 23.70 14.92 7.55
C GLU A 169 24.29 13.80 6.68
N ASN A 170 25.29 14.11 5.84
CA ASN A 170 25.86 13.14 4.90
C ASN A 170 26.97 12.28 5.53
N ILE A 171 27.69 12.76 6.55
CA ILE A 171 28.74 11.97 7.21
C ILE A 171 28.18 10.65 7.77
N PRO A 172 27.09 10.63 8.57
CA PRO A 172 26.51 9.38 9.06
C PRO A 172 26.02 8.45 7.93
N ALA A 173 25.46 9.02 6.86
CA ALA A 173 25.03 8.25 5.69
C ALA A 173 26.21 7.60 4.95
N LEU A 174 27.33 8.31 4.82
CA LEU A 174 28.56 7.78 4.23
C LEU A 174 29.18 6.68 5.09
N LEU A 175 29.21 6.85 6.42
CA LEU A 175 29.68 5.82 7.34
C LEU A 175 28.82 4.55 7.25
N LEU A 176 27.50 4.70 7.12
CA LEU A 176 26.58 3.59 6.88
C LEU A 176 26.92 2.87 5.57
N ALA A 177 27.07 3.60 4.47
CA ALA A 177 27.42 3.02 3.17
C ALA A 177 28.78 2.30 3.20
N LEU A 178 29.77 2.89 3.87
CA LEU A 178 31.08 2.27 4.08
C LEU A 178 30.98 0.96 4.86
N GLY A 179 30.14 0.90 5.89
CA GLY A 179 29.88 -0.33 6.66
C GLY A 179 29.24 -1.44 5.84
N GLU A 180 28.43 -1.09 4.84
CA GLU A 180 27.78 -2.03 3.92
C GLU A 180 28.74 -2.56 2.84
N ALA A 181 29.87 -1.90 2.56
CA ALA A 181 30.81 -2.29 1.50
C ALA A 181 31.27 -3.75 1.60
N ARG A 182 31.41 -4.28 2.82
CA ARG A 182 31.80 -5.68 3.07
C ARG A 182 30.76 -6.72 2.63
N ASN A 183 29.48 -6.34 2.64
CA ASN A 183 28.33 -7.18 2.30
C ASN A 183 28.17 -7.36 0.77
N TYR A 184 28.99 -6.65 -0.01
CA TYR A 184 29.06 -6.75 -1.46
C TYR A 184 30.40 -7.34 -1.94
N SER A 185 31.22 -7.84 -1.01
CA SER A 185 32.46 -8.54 -1.36
C SER A 185 32.17 -9.96 -1.85
N GLN A 186 33.16 -10.59 -2.48
CA GLN A 186 33.08 -12.01 -2.90
C GLN A 186 32.87 -12.98 -1.72
N ASN A 187 33.12 -12.54 -0.49
CA ASN A 187 32.95 -13.33 0.73
C ASN A 187 31.55 -13.18 1.35
N ALA A 188 30.64 -12.44 0.73
CA ALA A 188 29.26 -12.30 1.20
C ALA A 188 28.43 -13.55 0.83
N PRO A 189 27.42 -13.93 1.63
CA PRO A 189 26.51 -14.99 1.27
C PRO A 189 25.79 -14.71 -0.06
N SER A 190 25.39 -15.77 -0.76
CA SER A 190 24.59 -15.66 -1.98
C SER A 190 23.27 -14.93 -1.71
N ARG A 191 22.74 -14.25 -2.74
CA ARG A 191 21.43 -13.60 -2.68
C ARG A 191 20.34 -14.65 -2.49
N VAL A 192 19.29 -14.30 -1.74
CA VAL A 192 18.08 -15.10 -1.63
C VAL A 192 17.33 -15.10 -2.97
N GLU A 193 16.85 -16.27 -3.39
CA GLU A 193 16.12 -16.46 -4.65
C GLU A 193 14.62 -16.69 -4.41
N ASN A 194 13.81 -16.42 -5.43
CA ASN A 194 12.36 -16.68 -5.46
C ASN A 194 11.58 -16.21 -4.20
N PHE A 195 12.00 -15.12 -3.57
CA PHE A 195 11.29 -14.54 -2.42
C PHE A 195 9.90 -14.08 -2.82
N ARG A 196 8.85 -14.68 -2.26
CA ARG A 196 7.45 -14.50 -2.71
C ARG A 196 6.45 -14.77 -1.58
N PRO A 197 5.24 -14.19 -1.62
CA PRO A 197 4.17 -14.60 -0.74
C PRO A 197 3.56 -15.92 -1.23
N THR A 198 3.13 -16.75 -0.29
CA THR A 198 2.37 -17.99 -0.56
C THR A 198 0.95 -17.93 -0.04
N SER A 199 0.65 -16.99 0.85
CA SER A 199 -0.70 -16.69 1.34
C SER A 199 -0.78 -15.21 1.72
N VAL A 200 -1.87 -14.54 1.36
CA VAL A 200 -2.15 -13.13 1.65
C VAL A 200 -3.59 -13.00 2.15
N LEU A 201 -3.75 -12.89 3.46
CA LEU A 201 -5.05 -12.68 4.11
C LEU A 201 -5.18 -11.21 4.55
N ALA A 202 -6.28 -10.90 5.25
CA ALA A 202 -6.57 -9.54 5.66
C ALA A 202 -5.60 -9.02 6.73
N ASN A 203 -5.15 -9.90 7.62
CA ASN A 203 -4.31 -9.56 8.77
C ASN A 203 -3.01 -10.36 8.86
N GLU A 204 -2.70 -11.18 7.84
CA GLU A 204 -1.49 -11.99 7.82
C GLU A 204 -1.00 -12.27 6.39
N VAL A 205 0.32 -12.47 6.27
CA VAL A 205 0.99 -12.85 5.03
C VAL A 205 1.99 -13.95 5.34
N THR A 206 1.98 -15.03 4.56
CA THR A 206 3.03 -16.04 4.60
C THR A 206 4.00 -15.82 3.45
N LEU A 207 5.28 -15.69 3.75
CA LEU A 207 6.39 -15.49 2.83
C LEU A 207 7.23 -16.75 2.75
N SER A 208 7.77 -17.03 1.56
CA SER A 208 8.71 -18.13 1.32
C SER A 208 9.81 -17.72 0.35
N TRP A 209 10.94 -18.41 0.40
CA TRP A 209 12.07 -18.17 -0.48
C TRP A 209 12.91 -19.44 -0.65
N ASP A 210 13.75 -19.41 -1.68
CA ASP A 210 14.63 -20.51 -2.02
C ASP A 210 16.07 -20.13 -1.59
N TYR A 211 16.72 -21.06 -0.91
CA TYR A 211 18.11 -20.92 -0.48
C TYR A 211 18.74 -22.30 -0.22
N PRO A 212 20.00 -22.54 -0.62
CA PRO A 212 20.71 -23.77 -0.29
C PRO A 212 20.73 -24.05 1.21
N GLN A 213 20.65 -25.32 1.61
CA GLN A 213 20.68 -25.67 3.03
C GLN A 213 22.05 -25.31 3.63
N ASN A 214 22.06 -24.41 4.60
CA ASN A 214 23.25 -24.03 5.35
C ASN A 214 22.86 -23.66 6.78
N LYS A 215 23.47 -24.33 7.77
CA LYS A 215 23.19 -24.14 9.20
C LYS A 215 23.73 -22.81 9.75
N ASP A 216 24.70 -22.21 9.05
CA ASP A 216 25.36 -20.97 9.46
C ASP A 216 24.69 -19.74 8.80
N ILE A 217 23.60 -19.93 8.05
CA ILE A 217 22.86 -18.85 7.40
C ILE A 217 21.48 -18.69 8.04
N TYR A 218 21.19 -17.48 8.49
CA TYR A 218 19.84 -17.04 8.85
C TYR A 218 19.40 -15.90 7.91
N PHE A 219 18.12 -15.54 7.96
CA PHE A 219 17.53 -14.52 7.11
C PHE A 219 16.98 -13.37 7.93
N GLU A 220 17.26 -12.14 7.51
CA GLU A 220 16.64 -10.91 8.02
C GLU A 220 15.50 -10.51 7.08
N ILE A 221 14.29 -10.32 7.62
CA ILE A 221 13.08 -9.95 6.86
C ILE A 221 12.60 -8.59 7.34
N TYR A 222 12.47 -7.64 6.41
CA TYR A 222 12.00 -6.29 6.69
C TYR A 222 10.64 -6.04 6.05
N ARG A 223 9.77 -5.30 6.74
CA ARG A 223 8.44 -4.92 6.27
C ARG A 223 8.25 -3.40 6.32
N ASN A 224 8.01 -2.80 5.15
CA ASN A 224 7.71 -1.39 5.00
C ASN A 224 6.29 -1.17 4.51
N THR A 225 5.72 0.00 4.83
CA THR A 225 4.42 0.44 4.29
C THR A 225 4.58 1.34 3.07
N GLU A 226 5.77 1.90 2.86
CA GLU A 226 6.09 2.66 1.65
C GLU A 226 7.21 2.03 0.82
N ASN A 227 7.16 2.32 -0.48
CA ASN A 227 8.23 1.93 -1.37
C ASN A 227 9.51 2.73 -1.08
N LYS A 228 10.67 2.05 -1.14
CA LYS A 228 12.01 2.63 -0.90
C LYS A 228 12.16 3.31 0.47
N GLU A 229 11.45 2.82 1.47
CA GLU A 229 11.80 3.05 2.87
C GLU A 229 13.04 2.25 3.28
N ALA A 230 13.73 2.73 4.31
CA ALA A 230 14.92 2.10 4.84
C ALA A 230 14.61 0.70 5.39
N CYS A 231 15.58 -0.19 5.39
CA CYS A 231 15.55 -1.49 6.08
C CYS A 231 16.45 -1.38 7.30
N ILE A 232 15.83 -1.16 8.47
CA ILE A 232 16.48 -0.86 9.76
C ILE A 232 15.88 -1.73 10.86
N GLU A 233 16.38 -1.62 12.09
CA GLU A 233 15.92 -2.42 13.22
C GLU A 233 14.41 -2.26 13.49
N ASN A 234 13.87 -1.03 13.38
CA ASN A 234 12.46 -0.74 13.65
C ASN A 234 11.46 -1.47 12.73
N ASN A 235 11.90 -1.91 11.55
CA ASN A 235 11.05 -2.62 10.59
C ASN A 235 11.57 -4.01 10.23
N LEU A 236 12.54 -4.52 11.00
CA LEU A 236 12.95 -5.92 10.98
C LEU A 236 11.86 -6.75 11.69
N VAL A 237 11.05 -7.46 10.92
CA VAL A 237 9.94 -8.25 11.45
C VAL A 237 10.36 -9.67 11.83
N ALA A 238 11.46 -10.18 11.29
CA ALA A 238 11.97 -11.50 11.66
C ALA A 238 13.47 -11.67 11.42
N SER A 239 14.08 -12.51 12.26
CA SER A 239 15.35 -13.19 12.02
C SER A 239 15.14 -14.69 12.18
N THR A 240 15.36 -15.48 11.13
CA THR A 240 15.00 -16.90 11.14
C THR A 240 15.95 -17.78 10.31
N PHE A 241 16.13 -19.04 10.73
CA PHE A 241 16.82 -20.06 9.93
C PHE A 241 15.86 -20.81 8.98
N ASN A 242 14.55 -20.60 9.14
CA ASN A 242 13.55 -21.21 8.27
C ASN A 242 13.56 -20.53 6.89
N ARG A 243 13.03 -21.22 5.87
CA ARG A 243 12.82 -20.68 4.51
C ARG A 243 11.40 -20.13 4.29
N SER A 244 10.67 -19.93 5.37
CA SER A 244 9.34 -19.35 5.40
C SER A 244 9.13 -18.53 6.67
N TYR A 245 8.31 -17.49 6.55
CA TYR A 245 7.93 -16.64 7.68
C TYR A 245 6.46 -16.25 7.55
N LYS A 246 5.71 -16.35 8.64
CA LYS A 246 4.31 -15.92 8.73
C LYS A 246 4.27 -14.61 9.49
N ASP A 247 3.96 -13.54 8.79
CA ASP A 247 3.77 -12.22 9.37
C ASP A 247 2.30 -12.02 9.73
N ILE A 248 2.01 -11.60 10.96
CA ILE A 248 0.66 -11.51 11.52
C ILE A 248 0.39 -10.11 12.06
N GLN A 249 -0.87 -9.83 12.44
CA GLN A 249 -1.31 -8.52 12.95
C GLN A 249 -1.11 -7.38 11.94
N LEU A 250 -1.26 -7.70 10.66
CA LEU A 250 -1.31 -6.72 9.59
C LEU A 250 -2.69 -6.06 9.53
N ASN A 251 -2.76 -4.92 8.85
CA ASN A 251 -4.02 -4.23 8.59
C ASN A 251 -4.56 -4.63 7.22
N SER A 252 -5.88 -4.79 7.09
CA SER A 252 -6.57 -5.17 5.86
C SER A 252 -6.49 -4.10 4.78
N GLY A 253 -6.41 -4.54 3.52
CA GLY A 253 -6.35 -3.65 2.37
C GLY A 253 -5.15 -2.70 2.34
N ILE A 254 -4.08 -2.98 3.09
CA ILE A 254 -2.86 -2.15 3.14
C ILE A 254 -1.77 -2.76 2.28
N ALA A 255 -1.07 -1.92 1.52
CA ALA A 255 0.11 -2.33 0.78
C ALA A 255 1.32 -2.49 1.71
N TYR A 256 2.02 -3.61 1.58
CA TYR A 256 3.28 -3.86 2.28
C TYR A 256 4.39 -4.23 1.30
N TYR A 257 5.60 -3.83 1.66
CA TYR A 257 6.81 -4.01 0.90
C TYR A 257 7.80 -4.82 1.73
N TYR A 258 8.08 -6.03 1.29
CA TYR A 258 8.99 -6.93 1.99
C TYR A 258 10.36 -6.98 1.32
N TYR A 259 11.38 -7.08 2.17
CA TYR A 259 12.77 -7.24 1.77
C TYR A 259 13.40 -8.36 2.58
N ILE A 260 14.28 -9.13 1.95
CA ILE A 260 14.98 -10.23 2.60
C ILE A 260 16.44 -10.25 2.18
N ARG A 261 17.32 -10.63 3.12
CA ARG A 261 18.71 -10.99 2.85
C ARG A 261 19.17 -12.12 3.77
N ALA A 262 20.11 -12.92 3.27
CA ALA A 262 20.81 -13.93 4.05
C ALA A 262 21.92 -13.27 4.88
N VAL A 263 22.19 -13.81 6.06
CA VAL A 263 23.25 -13.35 6.95
C VAL A 263 24.03 -14.56 7.45
N ASP A 264 25.34 -14.48 7.32
CA ASP A 264 26.26 -15.45 7.91
C ASP A 264 26.37 -15.21 9.42
N SER A 265 26.02 -16.22 10.21
CA SER A 265 25.92 -16.14 11.66
C SER A 265 27.26 -15.95 12.35
N LEU A 266 28.37 -16.34 11.70
CA LEU A 266 29.72 -16.29 12.25
C LEU A 266 30.43 -14.96 11.91
N THR A 267 30.30 -14.51 10.66
CA THR A 267 30.99 -13.33 10.14
C THR A 267 30.13 -12.06 10.16
N HIS A 268 28.82 -12.21 10.33
CA HIS A 268 27.81 -11.14 10.19
C HIS A 268 27.87 -10.41 8.85
N LYS A 269 28.42 -11.06 7.82
CA LYS A 269 28.34 -10.60 6.43
C LYS A 269 26.97 -10.93 5.89
N LYS A 270 26.41 -9.98 5.16
CA LYS A 270 25.04 -10.06 4.65
C LYS A 270 25.07 -10.22 3.15
N SER A 271 24.13 -10.98 2.59
CA SER A 271 23.93 -11.03 1.16
C SER A 271 23.36 -9.69 0.66
N PRO A 272 23.48 -9.40 -0.64
CA PRO A 272 22.58 -8.47 -1.29
C PRO A 272 21.10 -8.84 -1.06
N PHE A 273 20.21 -7.85 -1.01
CA PHE A 273 18.77 -8.08 -0.87
C PHE A 273 18.18 -8.82 -2.09
N ALA A 274 17.25 -9.75 -1.88
CA ALA A 274 16.45 -10.31 -2.98
C ALA A 274 15.63 -9.21 -3.69
N PRO A 275 15.17 -9.43 -4.93
CA PRO A 275 14.13 -8.59 -5.52
C PRO A 275 12.95 -8.44 -4.57
N GLN A 276 12.59 -7.18 -4.32
CA GLN A 276 11.52 -6.80 -3.40
C GLN A 276 10.21 -7.51 -3.74
N THR A 277 9.45 -7.85 -2.70
CA THR A 277 8.12 -8.42 -2.84
C THR A 277 7.09 -7.41 -2.35
N LYS A 278 6.13 -7.07 -3.20
CA LYS A 278 5.03 -6.17 -2.88
C LYS A 278 3.74 -6.95 -2.79
N ILE A 279 2.96 -6.68 -1.74
CA ILE A 279 1.64 -7.27 -1.53
C ILE A 279 0.66 -6.17 -1.14
N LYS A 280 -0.62 -6.45 -1.25
CA LYS A 280 -1.69 -5.76 -0.54
C LYS A 280 -2.49 -6.81 0.20
N THR A 281 -2.65 -6.65 1.50
CA THR A 281 -3.48 -7.57 2.29
C THR A 281 -4.89 -7.61 1.72
N SER A 282 -5.54 -8.77 1.87
CA SER A 282 -6.94 -8.92 1.50
C SER A 282 -7.81 -7.97 2.34
N LEU A 283 -9.05 -7.74 1.90
CA LEU A 283 -10.00 -6.98 2.71
C LEU A 283 -10.56 -7.87 3.81
N GLU A 284 -10.96 -7.25 4.94
CA GLU A 284 -11.81 -7.97 5.89
C GLU A 284 -13.11 -8.41 5.21
N LEU A 285 -13.75 -9.44 5.75
CA LEU A 285 -14.95 -10.01 5.14
C LEU A 285 -16.08 -8.99 4.98
N ASP A 286 -16.11 -7.94 5.80
CA ASP A 286 -17.12 -6.87 5.78
C ASP A 286 -16.65 -5.60 5.05
N GLU A 287 -15.50 -5.61 4.38
CA GLU A 287 -14.89 -4.44 3.75
C GLU A 287 -14.94 -4.47 2.22
N PHE A 288 -15.09 -3.28 1.66
CA PHE A 288 -14.94 -2.96 0.24
C PHE A 288 -13.82 -1.96 0.06
N SER A 289 -13.19 -1.93 -1.12
CA SER A 289 -12.19 -0.94 -1.46
C SER A 289 -12.40 -0.38 -2.86
N ARG A 290 -12.16 0.92 -3.02
CA ARG A 290 -12.09 1.60 -4.31
C ARG A 290 -10.91 2.54 -4.35
N THR A 291 -10.36 2.72 -5.55
CA THR A 291 -9.41 3.79 -5.85
C THR A 291 -10.06 4.70 -6.87
N LEU A 292 -10.31 5.93 -6.47
CA LEU A 292 -10.87 6.96 -7.34
C LEU A 292 -9.74 7.79 -7.94
N PHE A 293 -9.90 8.12 -9.21
CA PHE A 293 -9.02 9.04 -9.93
C PHE A 293 -9.90 10.19 -10.44
N PRO A 294 -9.46 11.44 -10.35
CA PRO A 294 -10.22 12.54 -10.94
C PRO A 294 -10.18 12.40 -12.46
N ASN A 295 -11.27 12.78 -13.14
CA ASN A 295 -11.27 12.82 -14.60
C ASN A 295 -10.28 13.89 -15.09
N PRO A 296 -9.71 13.78 -16.32
CA PRO A 296 -8.78 14.77 -16.83
C PRO A 296 -9.29 16.22 -16.75
N LYS A 297 -10.57 16.46 -17.07
CA LYS A 297 -11.18 17.80 -17.01
C LYS A 297 -11.35 18.35 -15.57
N ASP A 298 -11.30 17.47 -14.57
CA ASP A 298 -11.63 17.74 -13.18
C ASP A 298 -10.37 17.85 -12.29
N VAL A 299 -9.18 17.86 -12.90
CA VAL A 299 -7.90 17.97 -12.19
C VAL A 299 -6.92 18.88 -12.94
N GLY A 300 -6.36 19.86 -12.24
CA GLY A 300 -5.47 20.85 -12.82
C GLY A 300 -4.99 21.88 -11.80
N TYR A 301 -4.36 22.96 -12.28
CA TYR A 301 -3.93 24.06 -11.43
C TYR A 301 -4.34 25.41 -12.03
N VAL A 302 -4.58 26.38 -11.14
CA VAL A 302 -4.88 27.78 -11.51
C VAL A 302 -3.75 28.68 -11.05
N ALA A 303 -3.40 29.67 -11.86
CA ALA A 303 -2.32 30.62 -11.62
C ALA A 303 -2.81 32.07 -11.67
N GLN A 304 -2.34 32.87 -10.72
CA GLN A 304 -2.74 34.28 -10.55
C GLN A 304 -2.41 35.15 -11.77
N LYS A 305 -1.24 34.94 -12.39
CA LYS A 305 -0.77 35.75 -13.53
C LYS A 305 -1.04 35.11 -14.90
N GLN A 306 -1.72 33.96 -14.95
CA GLN A 306 -1.97 33.22 -16.20
C GLN A 306 -3.47 32.91 -16.40
N ILE A 307 -4.33 33.86 -16.00
CA ILE A 307 -5.79 33.71 -15.95
C ILE A 307 -6.37 33.16 -17.26
N GLU A 308 -5.97 33.74 -18.40
CA GLU A 308 -6.46 33.34 -19.74
C GLU A 308 -6.14 31.89 -20.13
N THR A 309 -5.09 31.31 -19.53
CA THR A 309 -4.63 29.95 -19.87
C THR A 309 -5.00 28.90 -18.84
N ASN A 310 -5.59 29.27 -17.70
CA ASN A 310 -5.87 28.34 -16.61
C ASN A 310 -6.70 27.12 -17.04
N ARG A 311 -7.72 27.33 -17.89
CA ARG A 311 -8.52 26.24 -18.47
C ARG A 311 -7.68 25.19 -19.21
N ARG A 312 -6.58 25.59 -19.85
CA ARG A 312 -5.68 24.70 -20.59
C ARG A 312 -4.75 23.88 -19.69
N HIS A 313 -4.70 24.17 -18.39
CA HIS A 313 -3.88 23.44 -17.45
C HIS A 313 -4.51 22.13 -16.99
N PHE A 314 -5.84 22.00 -17.09
CA PHE A 314 -6.59 20.84 -16.63
C PHE A 314 -6.42 19.65 -17.58
N GLY A 315 -6.13 18.47 -17.03
CA GLY A 315 -6.01 17.21 -17.77
C GLY A 315 -4.77 17.05 -18.65
N VAL A 316 -3.93 18.08 -18.73
CA VAL A 316 -2.80 18.14 -19.67
C VAL A 316 -1.47 18.39 -18.97
N ASN A 317 -1.42 19.37 -18.07
CA ASN A 317 -0.19 19.81 -17.43
C ASN A 317 -0.01 19.18 -16.05
N SER A 318 1.24 19.00 -15.61
CA SER A 318 1.54 18.76 -14.20
C SER A 318 0.96 19.85 -13.30
N LEU A 319 0.69 19.53 -12.03
CA LEU A 319 0.21 20.50 -11.05
C LEU A 319 1.39 21.36 -10.58
N PHE A 320 1.31 22.68 -10.76
CA PHE A 320 2.28 23.64 -10.22
C PHE A 320 1.65 24.36 -9.03
N ILE A 321 2.22 24.19 -7.84
CA ILE A 321 1.60 24.60 -6.59
C ILE A 321 2.60 25.36 -5.71
N GLY A 322 2.22 26.56 -5.26
CA GLY A 322 3.08 27.48 -4.53
C GLY A 322 3.11 28.85 -5.20
N VAL A 323 4.26 29.53 -5.17
CA VAL A 323 4.39 30.89 -5.69
C VAL A 323 5.71 31.07 -6.42
N ASN A 324 5.67 31.79 -7.54
CA ASN A 324 6.87 32.28 -8.22
C ASN A 324 6.60 33.63 -8.91
N GLU A 325 7.64 34.30 -9.37
CA GLU A 325 7.52 35.61 -10.01
C GLU A 325 6.71 35.55 -11.31
N SER A 326 6.86 34.49 -12.10
CA SER A 326 6.25 34.37 -13.44
C SER A 326 4.75 34.05 -13.42
N LYS A 327 4.30 33.19 -12.51
CA LYS A 327 2.90 32.72 -12.43
C LYS A 327 2.12 33.37 -11.29
N GLY A 328 2.81 33.98 -10.33
CA GLY A 328 2.22 34.41 -9.06
C GLY A 328 1.82 33.20 -8.21
N ILE A 329 0.78 33.37 -7.40
CA ILE A 329 0.25 32.29 -6.58
C ILE A 329 -0.42 31.24 -7.47
N CYS A 330 -0.17 29.96 -7.19
CA CYS A 330 -0.78 28.83 -7.88
C CYS A 330 -1.39 27.82 -6.90
N TYR A 331 -2.59 27.35 -7.22
CA TYR A 331 -3.32 26.32 -6.45
C TYR A 331 -3.61 25.10 -7.31
N GLY A 332 -3.50 23.91 -6.72
CA GLY A 332 -4.03 22.69 -7.33
C GLY A 332 -5.53 22.55 -7.05
N SER A 333 -6.28 22.00 -8.00
CA SER A 333 -7.70 21.69 -7.89
C SER A 333 -7.92 20.24 -8.29
N LEU A 334 -8.54 19.44 -7.42
CA LEU A 334 -8.86 18.03 -7.67
C LEU A 334 -10.29 17.74 -7.27
N GLN A 335 -11.12 17.41 -8.26
CA GLN A 335 -12.50 16.97 -8.01
C GLN A 335 -12.62 15.47 -8.29
N PHE A 336 -13.10 14.73 -7.30
CA PHE A 336 -13.39 13.30 -7.42
C PHE A 336 -14.88 13.06 -7.58
N ASP A 337 -15.23 12.12 -8.46
CA ASP A 337 -16.59 11.60 -8.63
C ASP A 337 -16.82 10.49 -7.60
N LEU A 338 -17.84 10.66 -6.76
CA LEU A 338 -18.22 9.73 -5.69
C LEU A 338 -19.39 8.83 -6.09
N SER A 339 -19.95 8.97 -7.30
CA SER A 339 -21.14 8.23 -7.75
C SER A 339 -20.96 6.71 -7.80
N SER A 340 -19.71 6.24 -7.91
CA SER A 340 -19.38 4.80 -7.85
C SER A 340 -19.43 4.20 -6.44
N ILE A 341 -19.57 5.04 -5.40
CA ILE A 341 -19.69 4.62 -4.01
C ILE A 341 -21.18 4.42 -3.69
N PRO A 342 -21.58 3.26 -3.15
CA PRO A 342 -22.98 3.01 -2.80
C PRO A 342 -23.52 4.04 -1.82
N LYS A 343 -24.79 4.44 -2.01
CA LYS A 343 -25.49 5.32 -1.07
C LYS A 343 -25.54 4.69 0.33
N GLY A 344 -25.31 5.50 1.36
CA GLY A 344 -25.26 5.06 2.75
C GLY A 344 -24.00 4.26 3.14
N ALA A 345 -23.01 4.13 2.24
CA ALA A 345 -21.75 3.48 2.55
C ALA A 345 -21.05 4.14 3.76
N ILE A 346 -20.60 3.31 4.69
CA ILE A 346 -19.89 3.75 5.90
C ILE A 346 -18.39 3.72 5.58
N ILE A 347 -17.81 4.91 5.39
CA ILE A 347 -16.38 5.04 5.07
C ILE A 347 -15.54 4.68 6.29
N LYS A 348 -14.59 3.75 6.12
CA LYS A 348 -13.70 3.25 7.17
C LYS A 348 -12.32 3.90 7.12
N ASP A 349 -11.76 4.08 5.92
CA ASP A 349 -10.41 4.62 5.74
C ASP A 349 -10.31 5.33 4.39
N VAL A 350 -9.58 6.45 4.34
CA VAL A 350 -9.30 7.18 3.09
C VAL A 350 -7.88 7.72 3.11
N THR A 351 -7.19 7.54 1.99
CA THR A 351 -5.87 8.11 1.73
C THR A 351 -5.86 8.82 0.38
N ILE A 352 -5.49 10.10 0.38
CA ILE A 352 -5.25 10.88 -0.83
C ILE A 352 -3.76 10.89 -1.13
N SER A 353 -3.39 10.59 -2.37
CA SER A 353 -1.99 10.44 -2.76
C SER A 353 -1.63 11.34 -3.94
N LEU A 354 -0.50 12.05 -3.83
CA LEU A 354 0.09 12.87 -4.89
C LEU A 354 1.56 12.51 -5.12
N TYR A 355 2.02 12.54 -6.37
CA TYR A 355 3.40 12.20 -6.73
C TYR A 355 4.22 13.46 -7.08
N PRO A 356 5.13 13.94 -6.22
CA PRO A 356 6.01 15.06 -6.52
C PRO A 356 7.07 14.68 -7.57
N LEU A 357 7.20 15.48 -8.63
CA LEU A 357 8.10 15.19 -9.76
C LEU A 357 9.46 15.86 -9.65
N ASN A 358 9.47 17.16 -9.36
CA ASN A 358 10.70 17.95 -9.36
C ASN A 358 10.56 19.16 -8.42
N ARG A 359 11.60 19.39 -7.62
CA ARG A 359 11.71 20.50 -6.66
C ARG A 359 12.66 21.63 -7.07
N VAL A 360 13.17 21.65 -8.32
CA VAL A 360 14.10 22.71 -8.81
C VAL A 360 13.55 24.13 -8.62
N ASN A 361 12.23 24.30 -8.60
CA ASN A 361 11.56 25.59 -8.37
C ASN A 361 11.15 25.82 -6.91
N ALA A 362 11.35 24.86 -6.01
CA ALA A 362 11.21 25.01 -4.56
C ALA A 362 12.59 25.31 -3.97
N LYS A 363 13.04 26.56 -4.17
CA LYS A 363 14.44 26.96 -3.97
C LYS A 363 14.78 27.25 -2.51
N ILE A 364 13.87 27.12 -1.57
CA ILE A 364 14.06 27.49 -0.17
C ILE A 364 13.77 26.25 0.70
N GLU A 365 14.78 25.74 1.40
CA GLU A 365 14.70 24.43 2.06
C GLU A 365 13.66 24.39 3.18
N LYS A 366 13.73 25.34 4.11
CA LYS A 366 12.89 25.41 5.32
C LYS A 366 11.89 26.57 5.22
N TYR A 367 11.20 26.69 4.10
CA TYR A 367 10.21 27.75 3.90
C TYR A 367 8.98 27.23 3.17
N GLY A 368 7.85 27.39 3.82
CA GLY A 368 6.56 27.08 3.23
C GLY A 368 6.21 25.60 3.29
N GLU A 369 4.91 25.35 3.18
CA GLU A 369 4.34 24.03 3.35
C GLU A 369 3.21 23.80 2.34
N TRP A 370 2.93 22.54 2.04
CA TRP A 370 1.86 22.13 1.12
C TRP A 370 0.77 21.39 1.88
N ALA A 371 -0.48 21.78 1.64
CA ALA A 371 -1.65 21.23 2.33
C ALA A 371 -2.77 20.93 1.34
N ILE A 372 -3.62 19.97 1.69
CA ILE A 372 -4.85 19.63 0.95
C ILE A 372 -6.05 20.02 1.81
N SER A 373 -7.03 20.70 1.23
CA SER A 373 -8.22 21.15 1.95
C SER A 373 -9.49 20.77 1.20
N PHE A 374 -10.50 20.32 1.94
CA PHE A 374 -11.88 20.24 1.48
C PHE A 374 -12.38 21.63 1.14
N VAL A 375 -13.05 21.74 0.00
CA VAL A 375 -13.66 22.97 -0.48
C VAL A 375 -15.16 22.78 -0.51
N ASP A 376 -15.90 23.79 -0.04
CA ASP A 376 -17.33 23.84 -0.31
C ASP A 376 -17.55 24.05 -1.81
N THR A 377 -18.13 23.03 -2.45
CA THR A 377 -18.40 23.05 -3.89
C THR A 377 -19.38 24.13 -4.31
N GLU A 378 -20.23 24.63 -3.40
CA GLU A 378 -21.16 25.73 -3.71
C GLU A 378 -20.45 27.08 -3.83
N SER A 379 -19.30 27.23 -3.14
CA SER A 379 -18.45 28.43 -3.24
C SER A 379 -17.65 28.53 -4.55
N VAL A 380 -17.62 27.46 -5.37
CA VAL A 380 -16.85 27.36 -6.61
C VAL A 380 -17.73 26.86 -7.77
N SER A 381 -18.18 27.80 -8.60
CA SER A 381 -18.92 27.49 -9.84
C SER A 381 -18.03 26.98 -10.98
N ASP A 382 -16.76 27.43 -11.04
CA ASP A 382 -15.79 27.02 -12.06
C ASP A 382 -14.40 26.80 -11.44
N ILE A 383 -13.98 25.54 -11.42
CA ILE A 383 -12.71 25.11 -10.83
C ILE A 383 -11.47 25.60 -11.61
N THR A 384 -11.67 26.11 -12.83
CA THR A 384 -10.59 26.62 -13.69
C THR A 384 -10.31 28.11 -13.50
N GLU A 385 -11.12 28.81 -12.70
CA GLU A 385 -10.98 30.24 -12.45
C GLU A 385 -10.16 30.51 -11.18
N PHE A 386 -9.08 31.30 -11.32
CA PHE A 386 -8.16 31.57 -10.20
C PHE A 386 -8.86 32.23 -9.02
N ASN A 387 -9.68 33.25 -9.27
CA ASN A 387 -10.34 34.00 -8.19
C ASN A 387 -11.34 33.13 -7.42
N GLN A 388 -12.02 32.19 -8.09
CA GLN A 388 -12.94 31.28 -7.41
C GLN A 388 -12.19 30.32 -6.49
N ILE A 389 -11.15 29.65 -7.00
CA ILE A 389 -10.33 28.76 -6.16
C ILE A 389 -9.58 29.53 -5.06
N HIS A 390 -9.10 30.75 -5.34
CA HIS A 390 -8.38 31.56 -4.36
C HIS A 390 -9.27 31.91 -3.15
N ASN A 391 -10.51 32.32 -3.42
CA ASN A 391 -11.51 32.74 -2.43
C ASN A 391 -12.45 31.62 -1.96
N ALA A 392 -12.26 30.39 -2.46
CA ALA A 392 -13.09 29.25 -2.12
C ALA A 392 -13.18 29.02 -0.60
N GLU A 393 -14.39 28.74 -0.13
CA GLU A 393 -14.65 28.44 1.27
C GLU A 393 -14.07 27.07 1.63
N ILE A 394 -13.23 27.05 2.68
CA ILE A 394 -12.56 25.85 3.13
C ILE A 394 -13.37 25.23 4.26
N ILE A 395 -13.87 24.02 4.03
CA ILE A 395 -14.56 23.24 5.07
C ILE A 395 -13.54 22.78 6.12
N GLN A 396 -12.46 22.14 5.67
CA GLN A 396 -11.43 21.58 6.54
C GLN A 396 -10.12 21.35 5.77
N THR A 397 -8.98 21.59 6.42
CA THR A 397 -7.66 21.18 5.91
C THR A 397 -7.30 19.80 6.45
N ILE A 398 -6.86 18.89 5.59
CA ILE A 398 -6.61 17.48 5.89
C ILE A 398 -5.28 17.31 6.61
N GLY A 399 -5.31 16.70 7.78
CA GLY A 399 -4.13 16.33 8.55
C GLY A 399 -3.16 17.49 8.75
N HIS A 400 -1.87 17.23 8.53
CA HIS A 400 -0.82 18.24 8.59
C HIS A 400 -0.36 18.64 7.18
N SER A 401 0.06 19.88 7.06
CA SER A 401 0.84 20.36 5.93
C SER A 401 2.20 19.66 5.88
N ILE A 402 2.73 19.47 4.68
CA ILE A 402 4.07 18.90 4.47
C ILE A 402 5.04 20.07 4.25
N PRO A 403 6.05 20.27 5.11
CA PRO A 403 7.04 21.32 4.93
C PRO A 403 7.99 21.00 3.76
N SER A 404 8.55 22.05 3.16
CA SER A 404 9.40 21.98 1.96
C SER A 404 10.53 20.95 2.04
N GLU A 405 11.24 20.88 3.16
CA GLU A 405 12.37 19.97 3.39
C GLU A 405 11.96 18.48 3.48
N GLN A 406 10.68 18.20 3.73
CA GLN A 406 10.12 16.85 3.77
C GLN A 406 9.41 16.46 2.48
N LEU A 407 9.05 17.43 1.62
CA LEU A 407 8.35 17.19 0.37
C LEU A 407 9.34 16.70 -0.70
N THR A 408 9.45 15.37 -0.79
CA THR A 408 10.53 14.70 -1.50
C THR A 408 10.16 14.39 -2.95
N GLN A 409 10.99 14.77 -3.91
CA GLN A 409 10.77 14.40 -5.30
C GLN A 409 10.90 12.89 -5.52
N GLY A 410 9.99 12.33 -6.32
CA GLY A 410 9.99 10.92 -6.68
C GLY A 410 9.45 9.95 -5.61
N LYS A 411 8.95 10.46 -4.48
CA LYS A 411 8.28 9.68 -3.41
C LYS A 411 6.84 10.16 -3.26
N TRP A 412 5.89 9.23 -3.22
CA TRP A 412 4.48 9.58 -2.98
C TRP A 412 4.29 10.31 -1.66
N SER A 413 3.43 11.33 -1.69
CA SER A 413 2.92 12.01 -0.51
C SER A 413 1.50 11.54 -0.25
N HIS A 414 1.23 11.13 0.99
CA HIS A 414 -0.05 10.56 1.41
C HIS A 414 -0.68 11.41 2.52
N TRP A 415 -1.95 11.76 2.34
CA TRP A 415 -2.79 12.42 3.34
C TRP A 415 -3.89 11.46 3.76
N LYS A 416 -3.77 10.92 4.97
CA LYS A 416 -4.74 10.01 5.56
C LYS A 416 -5.76 10.80 6.37
N LEU A 417 -7.05 10.55 6.12
CA LEU A 417 -8.12 11.26 6.79
C LEU A 417 -8.29 10.75 8.23
N ASN A 418 -8.44 11.68 9.17
CA ASN A 418 -8.84 11.37 10.55
C ASN A 418 -10.37 11.25 10.67
N LYS A 419 -10.89 10.94 11.87
CA LYS A 419 -12.33 10.72 12.08
C LYS A 419 -13.23 11.90 11.70
N LEU A 420 -12.77 13.14 11.92
CA LEU A 420 -13.52 14.35 11.56
C LEU A 420 -13.55 14.54 10.04
N GLU A 421 -12.42 14.33 9.38
CA GLU A 421 -12.32 14.45 7.93
C GLU A 421 -13.10 13.35 7.21
N LEU A 422 -13.17 12.15 7.79
CA LEU A 422 -14.02 11.07 7.30
C LEU A 422 -15.50 11.42 7.41
N SER A 423 -15.95 12.05 8.49
CA SER A 423 -17.36 12.49 8.59
C SER A 423 -17.69 13.57 7.56
N ILE A 424 -16.77 14.51 7.32
CA ILE A 424 -16.94 15.53 6.27
C ILE A 424 -17.07 14.87 4.89
N LEU A 425 -16.20 13.91 4.55
CA LEU A 425 -16.30 13.20 3.28
C LEU A 425 -17.60 12.39 3.19
N HIS A 426 -18.06 11.81 4.29
CA HIS A 426 -19.33 11.09 4.35
C HIS A 426 -20.50 12.00 3.97
N ASP A 427 -20.54 13.23 4.50
CA ASP A 427 -21.55 14.23 4.15
C ASP A 427 -21.48 14.62 2.65
N GLN A 428 -20.29 14.55 2.03
CA GLN A 428 -20.12 14.81 0.59
C GLN A 428 -20.57 13.64 -0.31
N LEU A 429 -20.79 12.42 0.22
CA LEU A 429 -21.26 11.29 -0.59
C LEU A 429 -22.62 11.58 -1.23
N ASP A 430 -23.50 12.28 -0.51
CA ASP A 430 -24.83 12.66 -1.00
C ASP A 430 -24.78 13.67 -2.17
N ASN A 431 -23.72 14.48 -2.20
CA ASN A 431 -23.45 15.43 -3.30
C ASN A 431 -22.89 14.74 -4.56
N GLY A 432 -22.46 13.47 -4.45
CA GLY A 432 -21.90 12.69 -5.56
C GLY A 432 -20.52 13.15 -6.05
N LYS A 433 -19.92 14.18 -5.46
CA LYS A 433 -18.59 14.69 -5.78
C LYS A 433 -17.93 15.34 -4.57
N VAL A 434 -16.62 15.41 -4.57
CA VAL A 434 -15.83 16.17 -3.58
C VAL A 434 -14.73 16.97 -4.28
N LEU A 435 -14.53 18.21 -3.84
CA LEU A 435 -13.49 19.10 -4.37
C LEU A 435 -12.41 19.34 -3.31
N PHE A 436 -11.16 19.17 -3.71
CA PHE A 436 -9.99 19.50 -2.93
C PHE A 436 -9.19 20.64 -3.56
N LYS A 437 -8.75 21.57 -2.73
CA LYS A 437 -7.75 22.58 -3.06
C LYS A 437 -6.42 22.18 -2.46
N ILE A 438 -5.38 22.13 -3.28
CA ILE A 438 -4.00 22.01 -2.79
C ILE A 438 -3.39 23.41 -2.74
N SER A 439 -2.93 23.79 -1.56
CA SER A 439 -2.26 25.06 -1.31
C SER A 439 -0.77 24.86 -1.07
N GLY A 440 0.02 25.83 -1.52
CA GLY A 440 1.42 25.99 -1.13
C GLY A 440 1.67 27.41 -0.61
N PRO A 441 2.95 27.83 -0.52
CA PRO A 441 3.31 29.19 -0.10
C PRO A 441 2.72 30.24 -1.03
N ARG A 442 2.34 31.39 -0.47
CA ARG A 442 1.66 32.49 -1.19
C ARG A 442 2.52 33.75 -1.33
N SER A 443 3.64 33.81 -0.64
CA SER A 443 4.61 34.90 -0.72
C SER A 443 6.03 34.34 -0.86
N LEU A 444 6.95 35.20 -1.26
CA LEU A 444 8.36 34.89 -1.35
C LEU A 444 9.13 35.81 -0.41
N PRO A 445 10.16 35.30 0.29
CA PRO A 445 11.13 36.16 0.95
C PRO A 445 11.83 37.07 -0.07
N GLU A 446 12.33 38.21 0.39
CA GLU A 446 13.03 39.18 -0.47
C GLU A 446 14.21 38.53 -1.20
N GLY A 447 14.38 38.86 -2.49
CA GLY A 447 15.44 38.30 -3.34
C GLY A 447 15.23 36.84 -3.78
N ARG A 448 14.04 36.26 -3.56
CA ARG A 448 13.68 34.91 -4.03
C ARG A 448 12.68 34.98 -5.17
N ASP A 449 12.87 34.14 -6.17
CA ASP A 449 12.08 34.14 -7.41
C ASP A 449 11.05 33.00 -7.48
N SER A 450 11.20 31.96 -6.66
CA SER A 450 10.33 30.78 -6.71
C SER A 450 10.34 29.92 -5.44
N GLN A 451 9.15 29.48 -5.03
CA GLN A 451 8.89 28.41 -4.08
C GLN A 451 7.66 27.60 -4.57
N MET A 452 7.89 26.82 -5.62
CA MET A 452 6.86 26.12 -6.39
C MET A 452 7.20 24.63 -6.51
N MET A 453 6.29 23.76 -6.09
CA MET A 453 6.40 22.31 -6.27
C MET A 453 5.61 21.85 -7.50
N MET A 454 6.16 20.88 -8.22
CA MET A 454 5.49 20.23 -9.34
C MET A 454 5.06 18.81 -8.95
N PHE A 455 3.76 18.50 -9.09
CA PHE A 455 3.21 17.16 -8.90
C PHE A 455 2.74 16.58 -10.23
N ASP A 456 2.88 15.27 -10.39
CA ASP A 456 2.42 14.56 -11.56
C ASP A 456 0.90 14.53 -11.63
N LEU A 457 0.37 14.71 -12.84
CA LEU A 457 -1.04 14.58 -13.14
C LEU A 457 -1.36 13.16 -13.66
N GLY A 458 -0.37 12.45 -14.21
CA GLY A 458 -0.53 11.14 -14.85
C GLY A 458 -1.39 11.14 -16.11
N TYR A 459 -1.82 12.33 -16.58
CA TYR A 459 -2.56 12.56 -17.82
C TYR A 459 -1.78 13.45 -18.79
N GLY A 460 -2.19 13.43 -20.06
CA GLY A 460 -1.56 14.23 -21.11
C GLY A 460 -0.14 13.79 -21.46
N ARG A 461 0.49 14.52 -22.40
CA ARG A 461 1.84 14.21 -22.92
C ARG A 461 2.97 14.41 -21.91
N PHE A 462 2.71 15.10 -20.80
CA PHE A 462 3.69 15.41 -19.76
C PHE A 462 3.48 14.58 -18.48
N GLY A 463 2.35 13.86 -18.38
CA GLY A 463 2.05 12.98 -17.26
C GLY A 463 2.85 11.68 -17.31
N GLY A 464 3.07 11.06 -16.15
CA GLY A 464 3.78 9.78 -16.05
C GLY A 464 3.00 8.53 -16.42
N GLY A 465 1.74 8.70 -16.82
CA GLY A 465 0.81 7.60 -17.00
C GLY A 465 0.12 7.18 -15.71
N LEU A 466 -0.55 6.02 -15.77
CA LEU A 466 -1.49 5.52 -14.76
C LEU A 466 -0.91 5.47 -13.34
N HIS A 467 0.38 5.14 -13.21
CA HIS A 467 1.04 4.94 -11.91
C HIS A 467 1.34 6.22 -11.13
N TYR A 468 1.05 7.40 -11.68
CA TYR A 468 1.38 8.68 -11.05
C TYR A 468 0.19 9.63 -10.98
N ARG A 469 -1.01 9.14 -11.32
CA ARG A 469 -2.23 9.93 -11.24
C ARG A 469 -2.57 10.22 -9.77
N PRO A 470 -2.92 11.47 -9.42
CA PRO A 470 -3.56 11.77 -8.16
C PRO A 470 -4.72 10.81 -7.90
N ASN A 471 -4.79 10.24 -6.72
CA ASN A 471 -5.80 9.26 -6.39
C ASN A 471 -6.28 9.39 -4.95
N MET A 472 -7.52 8.93 -4.75
CA MET A 472 -8.13 8.78 -3.44
C MET A 472 -8.48 7.31 -3.27
N GLU A 473 -7.74 6.63 -2.42
CA GLU A 473 -8.02 5.25 -2.04
C GLU A 473 -8.94 5.25 -0.83
N LEU A 474 -10.02 4.48 -0.91
CA LEU A 474 -11.03 4.40 0.14
C LEU A 474 -11.36 2.95 0.47
N LYS A 475 -11.60 2.70 1.76
CA LYS A 475 -12.20 1.49 2.29
C LYS A 475 -13.53 1.85 2.94
N TYR A 476 -14.55 1.04 2.71
CA TYR A 476 -15.88 1.26 3.27
C TYR A 476 -16.58 -0.06 3.56
N THR A 477 -17.66 0.01 4.33
CA THR A 477 -18.63 -1.08 4.48
C THR A 477 -20.03 -0.60 4.13
N LEU A 478 -20.97 -1.52 4.05
CA LEU A 478 -22.38 -1.21 3.83
C LEU A 478 -23.12 -1.19 5.17
N PRO A 479 -24.18 -0.39 5.30
CA PRO A 479 -25.04 -0.47 6.48
C PRO A 479 -25.64 -1.88 6.56
N PRO A 480 -25.57 -2.54 7.72
CA PRO A 480 -26.05 -3.92 7.82
C PRO A 480 -27.58 -3.97 7.75
N GLU A 481 -28.09 -4.99 7.07
CA GLU A 481 -29.47 -5.43 7.17
C GLU A 481 -29.63 -6.31 8.42
N GLU A 482 -30.81 -6.28 9.05
CA GLU A 482 -31.10 -7.09 10.23
C GLU A 482 -32.19 -8.12 9.91
N VAL A 483 -31.94 -9.39 10.26
CA VAL A 483 -32.93 -10.46 10.25
C VAL A 483 -33.10 -11.01 11.66
N VAL A 484 -34.35 -11.25 12.04
CA VAL A 484 -34.71 -11.84 13.33
C VAL A 484 -35.25 -13.24 13.07
N VAL A 485 -34.41 -14.24 13.30
CA VAL A 485 -34.76 -15.64 13.16
C VAL A 485 -35.45 -16.10 14.44
N ASN A 486 -36.73 -16.45 14.32
CA ASN A 486 -37.47 -17.03 15.43
C ASN A 486 -37.04 -18.48 15.66
N VAL A 487 -37.03 -18.91 16.93
CA VAL A 487 -36.68 -20.29 17.28
C VAL A 487 -37.66 -21.28 16.64
N GLU A 488 -37.12 -22.27 15.92
CA GLU A 488 -37.91 -23.31 15.27
C GLU A 488 -38.28 -24.41 16.27
N GLN A 489 -37.32 -24.86 17.08
CA GLN A 489 -37.56 -25.85 18.13
C GLN A 489 -36.93 -25.36 19.44
N LEU A 490 -37.71 -25.47 20.51
CA LEU A 490 -37.29 -25.14 21.86
C LEU A 490 -37.61 -26.32 22.76
N SER A 491 -36.66 -26.79 23.56
CA SER A 491 -36.90 -27.97 24.42
C SER A 491 -36.09 -27.89 25.71
N THR A 492 -36.70 -28.34 26.80
CA THR A 492 -36.03 -28.55 28.09
C THR A 492 -35.72 -30.04 28.24
N LEU A 493 -34.45 -30.38 28.36
CA LEU A 493 -34.01 -31.76 28.52
C LEU A 493 -33.67 -32.05 29.99
N LYS A 494 -34.37 -33.04 30.54
CA LYS A 494 -34.11 -33.69 31.82
C LYS A 494 -33.74 -35.15 31.56
N GLU A 495 -33.05 -35.80 32.50
CA GLU A 495 -32.61 -37.20 32.34
C GLU A 495 -33.80 -38.15 32.08
N SER A 496 -34.97 -37.85 32.66
CA SER A 496 -36.18 -38.66 32.55
C SER A 496 -37.14 -38.27 31.41
N GLN A 497 -37.03 -37.06 30.86
CA GLN A 497 -37.98 -36.55 29.87
C GLN A 497 -37.46 -35.33 29.10
N ILE A 498 -38.00 -35.14 27.90
CA ILE A 498 -37.83 -33.94 27.08
C ILE A 498 -39.16 -33.19 27.09
N ILE A 499 -39.14 -31.91 27.44
CA ILE A 499 -40.33 -31.07 27.50
C ILE A 499 -40.26 -30.05 26.35
N GLU A 500 -41.09 -30.26 25.33
CA GLU A 500 -41.14 -29.40 24.15
C GLU A 500 -41.71 -28.01 24.47
N ASN A 501 -41.40 -27.03 23.61
CA ASN A 501 -41.85 -25.63 23.64
C ASN A 501 -41.49 -24.85 24.92
N THR A 502 -40.71 -25.44 25.82
CA THR A 502 -40.27 -24.83 27.08
C THR A 502 -38.75 -24.65 27.10
N LEU A 503 -38.28 -23.63 27.80
CA LEU A 503 -36.87 -23.39 28.05
C LEU A 503 -36.65 -23.18 29.55
N THR A 504 -36.05 -24.17 30.18
CA THR A 504 -35.67 -24.14 31.60
C THR A 504 -34.23 -24.65 31.72
N CYS A 505 -33.45 -24.04 32.60
CA CYS A 505 -32.04 -24.37 32.78
C CYS A 505 -31.67 -24.39 34.26
N GLY A 506 -30.84 -25.35 34.70
CA GLY A 506 -30.41 -25.46 36.10
C GLY A 506 -30.14 -26.90 36.55
N PHE A 507 -30.52 -27.24 37.76
CA PHE A 507 -30.33 -28.56 38.37
C PHE A 507 -31.64 -29.14 38.91
N ASP A 508 -31.84 -30.43 38.70
CA ASP A 508 -32.99 -31.17 39.22
C ASP A 508 -32.79 -31.64 40.68
N SER A 509 -33.69 -32.48 41.19
CA SER A 509 -33.64 -33.02 42.55
C SER A 509 -32.43 -33.91 42.83
N ASN A 510 -31.81 -34.47 41.79
CA ASN A 510 -30.70 -35.41 41.88
C ASN A 510 -29.35 -34.72 41.60
N ASN A 511 -29.31 -33.38 41.55
CA ASN A 511 -28.14 -32.59 41.14
C ASN A 511 -27.69 -32.90 39.69
N LYS A 512 -28.61 -33.32 38.82
CA LYS A 512 -28.34 -33.49 37.39
C LYS A 512 -28.68 -32.19 36.67
N LYS A 513 -27.90 -31.86 35.64
CA LYS A 513 -28.11 -30.64 34.85
C LYS A 513 -29.39 -30.76 34.03
N VAL A 514 -30.14 -29.68 33.97
CA VAL A 514 -31.27 -29.46 33.08
C VAL A 514 -30.79 -28.54 31.97
N TYR A 515 -30.84 -29.03 30.72
CA TYR A 515 -30.37 -28.31 29.54
C TYR A 515 -31.54 -27.66 28.80
N GLY A 516 -31.32 -26.48 28.26
CA GLY A 516 -32.25 -25.84 27.34
C GLY A 516 -31.71 -25.86 25.91
N LEU A 517 -32.39 -26.54 24.99
CA LEU A 517 -32.05 -26.61 23.57
C LEU A 517 -32.84 -25.57 22.77
N MET A 518 -32.16 -24.92 21.84
CA MET A 518 -32.69 -23.97 20.87
C MET A 518 -32.21 -24.37 19.48
N LYS A 519 -33.14 -24.50 18.53
CA LYS A 519 -32.86 -24.80 17.13
C LYS A 519 -33.34 -23.64 16.26
N PHE A 520 -32.50 -23.18 15.34
CA PHE A 520 -32.83 -22.16 14.35
C PHE A 520 -32.61 -22.68 12.94
N ASN A 521 -33.58 -22.43 12.07
CA ASN A 521 -33.45 -22.59 10.63
C ASN A 521 -32.91 -21.26 10.05
N LEU A 522 -31.87 -21.35 9.21
CA LEU A 522 -31.16 -20.19 8.67
C LEU A 522 -31.62 -19.76 7.26
N ASP A 523 -32.63 -20.41 6.67
CA ASP A 523 -33.13 -20.17 5.31
C ASP A 523 -33.67 -18.74 5.10
N GLN A 524 -33.90 -18.00 6.18
CA GLN A 524 -34.28 -16.58 6.13
C GLN A 524 -33.11 -15.65 5.74
N LEU A 525 -31.86 -16.13 5.85
CA LEU A 525 -30.70 -15.39 5.39
C LEU A 525 -30.60 -15.45 3.85
N PRO A 526 -30.14 -14.38 3.18
CA PRO A 526 -29.92 -14.39 1.73
C PRO A 526 -28.82 -15.36 1.31
N ASP A 527 -28.64 -15.49 0.00
CA ASP A 527 -27.61 -16.30 -0.66
C ASP A 527 -26.29 -16.38 0.15
N PRO A 528 -25.90 -17.58 0.63
CA PRO A 528 -24.73 -17.76 1.50
C PRO A 528 -23.41 -17.36 0.83
N SER A 529 -23.33 -17.37 -0.51
CA SER A 529 -22.16 -16.92 -1.26
C SER A 529 -21.93 -15.40 -1.17
N LYS A 530 -22.95 -14.66 -0.72
CA LYS A 530 -22.96 -13.20 -0.59
C LYS A 530 -23.25 -12.72 0.84
N THR A 531 -23.79 -13.55 1.72
CA THR A 531 -24.12 -13.14 3.09
C THR A 531 -22.89 -13.10 3.99
N VAL A 532 -22.50 -11.92 4.45
CA VAL A 532 -21.45 -11.73 5.48
C VAL A 532 -22.09 -11.25 6.77
N ILE A 533 -22.01 -12.03 7.83
CA ILE A 533 -22.53 -11.74 9.16
C ILE A 533 -21.58 -10.78 9.88
N THR A 534 -22.02 -9.54 10.04
CA THR A 534 -21.27 -8.49 10.74
C THR A 534 -21.47 -8.56 12.24
N GLU A 535 -22.68 -8.86 12.70
CA GLU A 535 -23.00 -9.08 14.11
C GLU A 535 -24.05 -10.19 14.26
N ALA A 536 -23.98 -10.98 15.32
CA ALA A 536 -25.04 -11.91 15.69
C ALA A 536 -25.17 -12.02 17.20
N TYR A 537 -26.39 -12.21 17.69
CA TYR A 537 -26.62 -12.56 19.09
C TYR A 537 -27.89 -13.37 19.29
N ILE A 538 -27.88 -14.22 20.32
CA ILE A 538 -29.09 -14.87 20.80
C ILE A 538 -29.65 -14.06 21.95
N GLN A 539 -30.91 -13.66 21.83
CA GLN A 539 -31.64 -12.93 22.85
C GLN A 539 -32.57 -13.88 23.61
N ILE A 540 -32.32 -14.01 24.92
CA ILE A 540 -33.13 -14.85 25.82
C ILE A 540 -33.70 -13.94 26.93
N LYS A 541 -34.96 -14.15 27.29
CA LYS A 541 -35.61 -13.46 28.41
C LYS A 541 -36.00 -14.42 29.51
N ASN A 542 -35.66 -14.11 30.77
CA ASN A 542 -36.09 -14.90 31.93
C ASN A 542 -37.47 -14.43 32.43
N LYS A 543 -38.30 -15.39 32.85
CA LYS A 543 -39.62 -15.11 33.45
C LYS A 543 -39.49 -14.64 34.90
N SER A 544 -38.55 -15.22 35.63
CA SER A 544 -38.34 -15.00 37.05
C SER A 544 -36.86 -14.80 37.37
N ALA A 545 -36.59 -13.98 38.39
CA ALA A 545 -35.25 -13.85 38.96
C ALA A 545 -34.96 -15.04 39.90
N THR A 546 -33.71 -15.50 39.95
CA THR A 546 -33.33 -16.68 40.75
C THR A 546 -33.52 -16.42 42.25
N LYS A 547 -34.14 -17.37 42.98
CA LYS A 547 -34.34 -17.27 44.44
C LYS A 547 -33.16 -17.81 45.28
N THR A 548 -32.21 -18.52 44.67
CA THR A 548 -31.04 -19.09 45.35
C THR A 548 -30.06 -18.01 45.80
N ARG A 549 -29.31 -18.24 46.89
CA ARG A 549 -28.20 -17.35 47.30
C ARG A 549 -26.85 -17.69 46.66
N LEU A 550 -26.78 -18.82 45.95
CA LEU A 550 -25.55 -19.41 45.43
C LEU A 550 -25.14 -18.80 44.08
N ASP A 551 -23.83 -18.76 43.80
CA ASP A 551 -23.28 -18.23 42.54
C ASP A 551 -23.38 -19.29 41.43
N ILE A 552 -24.48 -19.24 40.68
CA ILE A 552 -24.71 -20.05 39.49
C ILE A 552 -24.65 -19.13 38.28
N ARG A 553 -23.99 -19.61 37.23
CA ARG A 553 -23.90 -18.92 35.96
C ARG A 553 -24.47 -19.79 34.85
N TYR A 554 -24.97 -19.13 33.82
CA TYR A 554 -25.60 -19.77 32.67
C TYR A 554 -24.81 -19.43 31.42
N ASN A 555 -24.30 -20.43 30.73
CA ASN A 555 -23.58 -20.26 29.48
C ASN A 555 -24.35 -20.85 28.29
N LEU A 556 -24.11 -20.25 27.14
CA LEU A 556 -24.69 -20.65 25.86
C LEU A 556 -23.59 -21.26 24.99
N GLU A 557 -23.87 -22.41 24.41
CA GLU A 557 -22.95 -23.13 23.54
C GLU A 557 -23.60 -23.31 22.16
N PHE A 558 -22.83 -23.08 21.10
CA PHE A 558 -23.14 -23.52 19.75
C PHE A 558 -22.60 -24.94 19.58
N VAL A 559 -23.45 -25.88 19.19
CA VAL A 559 -23.17 -27.32 19.28
C VAL A 559 -23.52 -28.02 17.97
N ASP A 560 -22.84 -29.13 17.72
CA ASP A 560 -23.28 -30.12 16.73
C ASP A 560 -24.01 -31.25 17.43
N VAL A 561 -25.15 -31.66 16.90
CA VAL A 561 -26.04 -32.64 17.55
C VAL A 561 -26.70 -33.52 16.49
N GLU A 562 -26.30 -34.78 16.43
CA GLU A 562 -26.90 -35.77 15.51
C GLU A 562 -28.29 -36.24 15.96
N SER A 563 -28.58 -36.20 17.27
CA SER A 563 -29.88 -36.60 17.82
C SER A 563 -30.25 -35.85 19.10
N ILE A 564 -31.54 -35.57 19.27
CA ILE A 564 -32.05 -34.82 20.43
C ILE A 564 -32.40 -35.81 21.54
N SER A 565 -31.45 -36.09 22.43
CA SER A 565 -31.67 -36.85 23.67
C SER A 565 -30.81 -36.31 24.82
N TYR A 566 -31.19 -36.58 26.08
CA TYR A 566 -30.39 -36.12 27.22
C TYR A 566 -28.94 -36.61 27.16
N ALA A 567 -28.74 -37.89 26.80
CA ALA A 567 -27.43 -38.51 26.67
C ALA A 567 -26.62 -37.93 25.50
N ALA A 568 -27.25 -37.69 24.34
CA ALA A 568 -26.59 -37.07 23.19
C ALA A 568 -26.15 -35.64 23.52
N ILE A 569 -27.03 -34.86 24.15
CA ILE A 569 -26.69 -33.51 24.61
C ILE A 569 -25.55 -33.56 25.61
N GLN A 570 -25.57 -34.46 26.60
CA GLN A 570 -24.49 -34.56 27.59
C GLN A 570 -23.11 -34.81 26.95
N ASN A 571 -23.06 -35.58 25.86
CA ASN A 571 -21.82 -35.97 25.17
C ASN A 571 -21.58 -35.22 23.84
N ARG A 572 -22.32 -34.12 23.61
CA ARG A 572 -22.26 -33.32 22.38
C ARG A 572 -20.86 -32.77 22.08
N GLU A 573 -20.62 -32.50 20.81
CA GLU A 573 -19.49 -31.69 20.37
C GLU A 573 -19.85 -30.20 20.43
N ARG A 574 -19.01 -29.41 21.09
CA ARG A 574 -19.17 -27.96 21.14
C ARG A 574 -18.39 -27.36 19.97
N ILE A 575 -19.07 -26.55 19.18
CA ILE A 575 -18.47 -25.72 18.14
C ILE A 575 -17.84 -24.50 18.84
N GLU A 576 -18.65 -23.66 19.50
CA GLU A 576 -18.18 -22.43 20.16
C GLU A 576 -18.97 -22.10 21.44
N PHE A 577 -18.38 -21.25 22.29
CA PHE A 577 -19.12 -20.55 23.35
C PHE A 577 -19.70 -19.24 22.81
N ILE A 578 -20.97 -18.97 23.10
CA ILE A 578 -21.62 -17.74 22.64
C ILE A 578 -21.71 -16.73 23.78
N GLY A 579 -20.97 -15.63 23.63
CA GLY A 579 -20.98 -14.50 24.55
C GLY A 579 -20.45 -14.83 25.94
N TYR A 580 -20.79 -13.98 26.90
CA TYR A 580 -20.41 -14.14 28.29
C TYR A 580 -21.48 -14.91 29.08
N GLU A 581 -21.04 -15.55 30.16
CA GLU A 581 -21.95 -16.20 31.09
C GLU A 581 -22.87 -15.18 31.76
N VAL A 582 -24.14 -15.54 31.93
CA VAL A 582 -25.11 -14.74 32.67
C VAL A 582 -25.09 -15.20 34.12
N SER A 583 -24.71 -14.31 35.03
CA SER A 583 -24.72 -14.60 36.46
C SER A 583 -26.11 -14.43 37.07
N ARG A 584 -26.28 -14.91 38.31
CA ARG A 584 -27.45 -14.57 39.12
C ARG A 584 -27.69 -13.06 39.24
N ALA A 585 -26.64 -12.27 39.46
CA ALA A 585 -26.77 -10.82 39.62
C ALA A 585 -27.34 -10.18 38.33
N ASP A 586 -26.91 -10.69 37.18
CA ASP A 586 -27.42 -10.24 35.87
C ASP A 586 -28.89 -10.59 35.68
N LEU A 587 -29.33 -11.79 36.07
CA LEU A 587 -30.73 -12.23 36.01
C LEU A 587 -31.68 -11.42 36.90
N GLN A 588 -31.14 -10.83 37.98
CA GLN A 588 -31.89 -9.94 38.86
C GLN A 588 -31.97 -8.52 38.30
N LYS A 589 -30.86 -8.03 37.71
CA LYS A 589 -30.75 -6.68 37.17
C LYS A 589 -31.49 -6.51 35.85
N ASN A 590 -31.36 -7.47 34.95
CA ASN A 590 -31.88 -7.42 33.59
C ASN A 590 -32.77 -8.62 33.33
N LYS A 591 -33.90 -8.42 32.64
CA LYS A 591 -34.78 -9.51 32.20
C LYS A 591 -34.46 -10.05 30.80
N THR A 592 -33.58 -9.34 30.08
CA THR A 592 -33.22 -9.65 28.68
C THR A 592 -31.72 -9.77 28.61
N HIS A 593 -31.25 -10.88 28.06
CA HIS A 593 -29.85 -11.22 27.94
C HIS A 593 -29.53 -11.43 26.47
N LYS A 594 -28.44 -10.80 26.00
CA LYS A 594 -27.93 -10.95 24.65
C LYS A 594 -26.59 -11.69 24.74
N PHE A 595 -26.56 -12.90 24.20
CA PHE A 595 -25.34 -13.69 24.07
C PHE A 595 -24.73 -13.35 22.69
N ILE A 596 -23.71 -12.49 22.70
CA ILE A 596 -23.10 -11.92 21.49
C ILE A 596 -22.08 -12.89 20.91
N PHE A 597 -22.12 -13.08 19.59
CA PHE A 597 -21.20 -13.95 18.87
C PHE A 597 -19.87 -13.24 18.67
N ASP A 598 -18.78 -13.92 18.96
CA ASP A 598 -17.44 -13.44 18.60
C ASP A 598 -17.13 -13.70 17.12
N HIS A 599 -15.87 -13.53 16.71
CA HIS A 599 -15.46 -13.75 15.32
C HIS A 599 -15.68 -15.20 14.87
N TYR A 600 -15.19 -16.18 15.64
CA TYR A 600 -15.26 -17.60 15.27
C TYR A 600 -16.70 -18.12 15.31
N SER A 601 -17.50 -17.66 16.27
CA SER A 601 -18.92 -17.99 16.36
C SER A 601 -19.71 -17.49 15.14
N ARG A 602 -19.39 -16.30 14.62
CA ARG A 602 -20.00 -15.78 13.38
C ARG A 602 -19.58 -16.59 12.16
N LEU A 603 -18.29 -16.92 12.04
CA LEU A 603 -17.81 -17.78 10.95
C LEU A 603 -18.46 -19.16 10.98
N ALA A 604 -18.62 -19.76 12.16
CA ALA A 604 -19.32 -21.03 12.32
C ALA A 604 -20.81 -20.93 11.92
N LEU A 605 -21.47 -19.82 12.23
CA LEU A 605 -22.86 -19.60 11.84
C LEU A 605 -23.00 -19.40 10.32
N GLU A 606 -22.06 -18.68 9.70
CA GLU A 606 -21.97 -18.56 8.24
C GLU A 606 -21.69 -19.91 7.56
N ASP A 607 -20.84 -20.75 8.12
CA ASP A 607 -20.54 -22.09 7.60
C ASP A 607 -21.78 -22.99 7.63
N ARG A 608 -22.57 -22.97 8.71
CA ARG A 608 -23.87 -23.66 8.76
C ARG A 608 -24.83 -23.15 7.69
N HIS A 609 -24.93 -21.83 7.53
CA HIS A 609 -25.75 -21.22 6.48
C HIS A 609 -25.29 -21.65 5.08
N PHE A 610 -23.97 -21.68 4.83
CA PHE A 610 -23.40 -22.10 3.56
C PHE A 610 -23.66 -23.56 3.23
N LYS A 611 -23.63 -24.44 4.25
CA LYS A 611 -23.95 -25.87 4.11
C LYS A 611 -25.45 -26.17 4.10
N ASN A 612 -26.30 -25.15 4.25
CA ASN A 612 -27.74 -25.31 4.40
C ASN A 612 -28.12 -26.21 5.59
N GLU A 613 -27.42 -26.00 6.70
CA GLU A 613 -27.58 -26.74 7.96
C GLU A 613 -28.23 -25.87 9.04
N GLU A 614 -28.91 -26.53 9.97
CA GLU A 614 -29.61 -25.88 11.08
C GLU A 614 -28.62 -25.53 12.21
N ALA A 615 -28.92 -24.46 12.97
CA ALA A 615 -28.08 -24.02 14.07
C ALA A 615 -28.66 -24.41 15.43
N TYR A 616 -27.91 -25.21 16.19
CA TYR A 616 -28.30 -25.70 17.51
C TYR A 616 -27.52 -25.01 18.63
N PHE A 617 -28.25 -24.54 19.64
CA PHE A 617 -27.66 -23.88 20.80
C PHE A 617 -28.19 -24.47 22.10
N ILE A 618 -27.31 -24.56 23.09
CA ILE A 618 -27.65 -25.09 24.41
C ILE A 618 -27.31 -24.09 25.49
N ILE A 619 -28.32 -23.70 26.26
CA ILE A 619 -28.11 -23.03 27.54
C ILE A 619 -27.97 -24.08 28.64
N LYS A 620 -26.94 -23.95 29.45
CA LYS A 620 -26.65 -24.86 30.57
C LYS A 620 -26.17 -24.07 31.79
N PRO A 621 -26.28 -24.65 33.01
CA PRO A 621 -25.62 -24.06 34.17
C PRO A 621 -24.14 -24.48 34.25
N THR A 622 -23.32 -23.61 34.84
CA THR A 622 -21.99 -23.99 35.34
C THR A 622 -22.11 -25.05 36.44
N THR A 623 -21.09 -25.89 36.58
CA THR A 623 -21.10 -26.98 37.58
C THR A 623 -21.18 -26.39 39.00
N SER A 624 -22.12 -26.89 39.80
CA SER A 624 -22.38 -26.46 41.16
C SER A 624 -23.02 -27.61 41.94
N ASP A 625 -22.86 -27.65 43.27
CA ASP A 625 -23.49 -28.67 44.11
C ASP A 625 -24.87 -28.20 44.60
N ILE A 626 -25.84 -28.14 43.67
CA ILE A 626 -27.14 -27.52 43.91
C ILE A 626 -28.25 -28.43 43.41
N LYS A 627 -29.24 -28.67 44.26
CA LYS A 627 -30.43 -29.45 43.92
C LYS A 627 -31.65 -28.56 43.80
N ASN A 628 -32.61 -28.95 42.96
CA ASN A 628 -33.91 -28.28 42.81
C ASN A 628 -33.81 -26.78 42.49
N HIS A 629 -32.89 -26.39 41.61
CA HIS A 629 -32.75 -25.01 41.21
C HIS A 629 -32.80 -24.85 39.71
N THR A 630 -33.86 -24.23 39.20
CA THR A 630 -33.99 -23.91 37.78
C THR A 630 -34.39 -22.46 37.57
N VAL A 631 -34.01 -21.94 36.41
CA VAL A 631 -34.48 -20.66 35.87
C VAL A 631 -35.37 -20.95 34.69
N ASP A 632 -36.58 -20.40 34.74
CA ASP A 632 -37.54 -20.49 33.66
C ASP A 632 -37.40 -19.29 32.72
N TRP A 633 -37.27 -19.61 31.45
CA TRP A 633 -37.20 -18.66 30.36
C TRP A 633 -38.52 -18.67 29.60
N TYR A 634 -38.73 -17.69 28.73
CA TYR A 634 -39.92 -17.68 27.88
C TYR A 634 -39.87 -18.83 26.87
N GLY A 635 -40.98 -19.58 26.81
CA GLY A 635 -41.15 -20.71 25.89
C GLY A 635 -41.47 -20.27 24.46
N LYS A 636 -41.56 -21.23 23.53
CA LYS A 636 -41.65 -21.00 22.07
C LYS A 636 -42.80 -20.07 21.69
N ASP A 637 -43.99 -20.30 22.26
CA ASP A 637 -45.23 -19.60 21.89
C ASP A 637 -45.37 -18.21 22.54
N SER A 638 -44.36 -17.76 23.29
CA SER A 638 -44.37 -16.44 23.92
C SER A 638 -43.94 -15.35 22.93
N LYS A 639 -44.55 -14.17 23.01
CA LYS A 639 -44.03 -12.94 22.37
C LYS A 639 -42.60 -12.58 22.81
N ASN A 640 -42.17 -13.11 23.96
CA ASN A 640 -40.83 -12.93 24.53
C ASN A 640 -39.92 -14.16 24.32
N SER A 641 -40.29 -15.08 23.43
CA SER A 641 -39.51 -16.26 23.08
C SER A 641 -38.10 -15.90 22.59
N VAL A 642 -37.24 -16.90 22.54
CA VAL A 642 -35.85 -16.78 22.09
C VAL A 642 -35.82 -16.33 20.64
N LYS A 643 -34.88 -15.41 20.35
CA LYS A 643 -34.62 -14.91 19.01
C LYS A 643 -33.13 -14.96 18.71
N LEU A 644 -32.78 -15.38 17.50
CA LEU A 644 -31.46 -15.18 16.93
C LEU A 644 -31.53 -13.92 16.06
N VAL A 645 -30.80 -12.89 16.44
CA VAL A 645 -30.72 -11.64 15.68
C VAL A 645 -29.40 -11.65 14.92
N ILE A 646 -29.47 -11.51 13.60
CA ILE A 646 -28.32 -11.53 12.72
C ILE A 646 -28.32 -10.23 11.93
N ARG A 647 -27.19 -9.54 11.95
CA ARG A 647 -26.91 -8.39 11.11
C ARG A 647 -25.89 -8.79 10.07
N TYR A 648 -26.18 -8.48 8.82
CA TYR A 648 -25.37 -8.93 7.70
C TYR A 648 -25.28 -7.86 6.62
N ILE A 649 -24.29 -8.01 5.76
CA ILE A 649 -24.18 -7.27 4.50
C ILE A 649 -24.11 -8.26 3.34
N GLN A 650 -24.52 -7.81 2.15
CA GLN A 650 -24.36 -8.58 0.93
C GLN A 650 -23.05 -8.21 0.23
N ARG A 651 -22.09 -9.14 0.22
CA ARG A 651 -20.77 -9.02 -0.40
C ARG A 651 -20.33 -10.38 -0.92
N ARG A 652 -19.99 -10.46 -2.21
CA ARG A 652 -19.45 -11.69 -2.81
C ARG A 652 -18.15 -12.09 -2.11
N LYS A 653 -18.05 -13.37 -1.73
CA LYS A 653 -16.87 -13.93 -1.05
C LYS A 653 -15.87 -14.58 -2.00
N GLU A 654 -16.36 -15.08 -3.14
CA GLU A 654 -15.56 -15.83 -4.10
C GLU A 654 -15.06 -14.95 -5.25
N ALA A 655 -13.86 -15.27 -5.74
CA ALA A 655 -13.30 -14.65 -6.94
C ALA A 655 -14.07 -15.04 -8.21
N THR A 656 -13.91 -14.24 -9.27
CA THR A 656 -14.36 -14.59 -10.63
C THR A 656 -13.54 -15.73 -11.21
N ALA A 657 -14.09 -16.47 -12.18
CA ALA A 657 -13.28 -17.43 -12.94
C ALA A 657 -12.07 -16.73 -13.60
N PRO A 658 -10.91 -17.39 -13.68
CA PRO A 658 -9.75 -16.86 -14.41
C PRO A 658 -10.04 -16.62 -15.90
N ILE A 659 -9.21 -15.79 -16.53
CA ILE A 659 -9.23 -15.60 -17.99
C ILE A 659 -8.94 -16.92 -18.73
N LYS A 660 -9.27 -16.98 -20.02
CA LYS A 660 -8.98 -18.15 -20.88
C LYS A 660 -8.11 -17.76 -22.06
N ASN A 661 -7.49 -18.76 -22.69
CA ASN A 661 -6.70 -18.64 -23.92
C ASN A 661 -5.68 -17.47 -23.93
N PRO A 662 -4.83 -17.32 -22.89
CA PRO A 662 -3.79 -16.30 -22.87
C PRO A 662 -2.80 -16.52 -24.01
N SER A 663 -2.44 -15.46 -24.73
CA SER A 663 -1.42 -15.48 -25.76
C SER A 663 -0.68 -14.14 -25.83
N TYR A 664 0.45 -14.12 -26.54
CA TYR A 664 1.18 -12.89 -26.81
C TYR A 664 1.66 -12.83 -28.26
N ALA A 665 1.85 -11.62 -28.75
CA ALA A 665 2.44 -11.32 -30.05
C ALA A 665 3.39 -10.12 -29.93
N ILE A 666 4.35 -10.00 -30.85
CA ILE A 666 5.18 -8.79 -30.97
C ILE A 666 4.61 -7.94 -32.10
N GLU A 667 4.11 -6.75 -31.76
CA GLU A 667 3.56 -5.78 -32.71
C GLU A 667 4.31 -4.45 -32.56
N ASN A 668 4.90 -3.94 -33.64
CA ASN A 668 5.66 -2.68 -33.65
C ASN A 668 6.75 -2.59 -32.55
N GLY A 669 7.41 -3.72 -32.25
CA GLY A 669 8.45 -3.81 -31.22
C GLY A 669 7.93 -3.84 -29.77
N LYS A 670 6.61 -3.94 -29.58
CA LYS A 670 5.96 -4.06 -28.26
C LYS A 670 5.37 -5.46 -28.09
N ILE A 671 5.31 -5.92 -26.85
CA ILE A 671 4.64 -7.17 -26.49
C ILE A 671 3.16 -6.85 -26.29
N LYS A 672 2.31 -7.47 -27.11
CA LYS A 672 0.86 -7.44 -26.98
C LYS A 672 0.40 -8.72 -26.30
N LEU A 673 -0.40 -8.58 -25.26
CA LEU A 673 -1.02 -9.68 -24.53
C LEU A 673 -2.50 -9.74 -24.91
N ILE A 674 -3.04 -10.93 -25.11
CA ILE A 674 -4.42 -11.17 -25.54
C ILE A 674 -5.00 -12.34 -24.74
N TRP A 675 -6.27 -12.24 -24.35
CA TRP A 675 -6.99 -13.28 -23.60
C TRP A 675 -8.50 -13.25 -23.87
N ASP A 676 -9.22 -14.23 -23.33
CA ASP A 676 -10.69 -14.26 -23.29
C ASP A 676 -11.19 -13.94 -21.88
N ASN A 677 -12.09 -12.96 -21.78
CA ASN A 677 -12.69 -12.55 -20.51
C ASN A 677 -13.72 -13.58 -20.01
N PRO A 678 -13.89 -13.73 -18.69
CA PRO A 678 -14.99 -14.46 -18.09
C PRO A 678 -16.36 -13.93 -18.55
N LYS A 679 -17.36 -14.82 -18.66
CA LYS A 679 -18.74 -14.47 -19.06
C LYS A 679 -19.68 -14.22 -17.88
N GLU A 680 -19.18 -14.30 -16.65
CA GLU A 680 -19.95 -14.04 -15.42
C GLU A 680 -20.39 -12.58 -15.36
N LYS A 681 -21.58 -12.32 -14.78
CA LYS A 681 -22.15 -10.97 -14.67
C LYS A 681 -21.33 -10.07 -13.74
N GLU A 682 -20.66 -10.69 -12.78
CA GLU A 682 -19.88 -10.09 -11.71
C GLU A 682 -18.46 -9.72 -12.15
N TYR A 683 -18.03 -10.14 -13.35
CA TYR A 683 -16.77 -9.72 -13.95
C TYR A 683 -16.77 -8.21 -14.20
N VAL A 684 -15.77 -7.52 -13.66
CA VAL A 684 -15.58 -6.08 -13.85
C VAL A 684 -14.43 -5.80 -14.80
N GLY A 685 -13.34 -6.56 -14.67
CA GLY A 685 -12.17 -6.32 -15.48
C GLY A 685 -11.06 -7.34 -15.25
N THR A 686 -9.98 -7.12 -15.99
CA THR A 686 -8.75 -7.88 -15.94
C THR A 686 -7.62 -6.99 -15.47
N TYR A 687 -6.76 -7.52 -14.60
CA TYR A 687 -5.56 -6.86 -14.08
C TYR A 687 -4.32 -7.62 -14.58
N VAL A 688 -3.36 -6.89 -15.15
CA VAL A 688 -2.13 -7.48 -15.71
C VAL A 688 -0.92 -6.94 -14.96
N VAL A 689 -0.06 -7.85 -14.50
CA VAL A 689 1.20 -7.53 -13.81
C VAL A 689 2.36 -8.17 -14.54
N ARG A 690 3.47 -7.45 -14.62
CA ARG A 690 4.75 -7.94 -15.14
C ARG A 690 5.76 -8.09 -14.02
N ASN A 691 6.45 -9.22 -13.98
CA ASN A 691 7.60 -9.44 -13.09
C ASN A 691 8.74 -10.09 -13.87
N ARG A 692 9.94 -9.53 -13.74
CA ARG A 692 11.11 -9.99 -14.50
C ARG A 692 11.72 -11.27 -13.93
N PHE A 693 11.61 -11.50 -12.62
CA PHE A 693 12.43 -12.48 -11.94
C PHE A 693 11.72 -13.81 -11.70
N ARG A 694 10.40 -13.78 -11.58
CA ARG A 694 9.57 -14.95 -11.25
C ARG A 694 8.12 -14.72 -11.67
N PRO A 695 7.29 -15.78 -11.74
CA PRO A 695 5.84 -15.64 -11.88
C PRO A 695 5.25 -14.77 -10.74
N PRO A 696 4.48 -13.71 -11.05
CA PRO A 696 3.76 -12.96 -10.03
C PRO A 696 2.73 -13.84 -9.32
N THR A 697 2.67 -13.72 -8.00
CA THR A 697 1.75 -14.49 -7.15
C THR A 697 0.50 -13.72 -6.75
N ASN A 698 0.50 -12.39 -6.91
CA ASN A 698 -0.62 -11.52 -6.59
C ASN A 698 -0.62 -10.26 -7.48
N PRO A 699 -1.72 -9.49 -7.53
CA PRO A 699 -1.85 -8.31 -8.40
C PRO A 699 -0.86 -7.17 -8.15
N LEU A 700 -0.13 -7.17 -7.04
CA LEU A 700 0.90 -6.16 -6.75
C LEU A 700 2.35 -6.70 -6.84
N ASP A 701 2.54 -7.99 -7.16
CA ASP A 701 3.86 -8.65 -7.26
C ASP A 701 4.59 -8.32 -8.57
N GLY A 702 4.79 -7.03 -8.85
CA GLY A 702 5.47 -6.53 -10.04
C GLY A 702 4.96 -5.16 -10.49
N ASP A 703 5.21 -4.84 -11.75
CA ASP A 703 4.71 -3.62 -12.37
C ASP A 703 3.32 -3.86 -12.94
N LYS A 704 2.35 -3.05 -12.53
CA LYS A 704 1.01 -3.04 -13.14
C LYS A 704 1.16 -2.58 -14.60
N ILE A 705 0.61 -3.36 -15.53
CA ILE A 705 0.57 -3.02 -16.97
C ILE A 705 -0.82 -2.52 -17.36
N TYR A 706 -1.85 -3.19 -16.85
CA TYR A 706 -3.22 -2.94 -17.24
C TYR A 706 -4.20 -3.20 -16.09
N ALA A 707 -5.30 -2.45 -16.08
CA ALA A 707 -6.50 -2.77 -15.31
C ALA A 707 -7.72 -2.17 -16.01
N GLY A 708 -8.66 -3.02 -16.44
CA GLY A 708 -9.86 -2.58 -17.15
C GLY A 708 -10.61 -3.74 -17.80
N PRO A 709 -11.69 -3.46 -18.56
CA PRO A 709 -12.58 -4.48 -19.11
C PRO A 709 -12.09 -5.09 -20.44
N ASP A 710 -11.04 -4.53 -21.05
CA ASP A 710 -10.53 -5.01 -22.33
C ASP A 710 -9.99 -6.45 -22.21
N ASN A 711 -9.81 -7.08 -23.36
CA ASN A 711 -9.29 -8.43 -23.49
C ASN A 711 -7.88 -8.48 -24.10
N TYR A 712 -7.21 -7.32 -24.13
CA TYR A 712 -5.84 -7.18 -24.61
C TYR A 712 -5.15 -5.99 -23.92
N THR A 713 -3.82 -6.00 -23.94
CA THR A 713 -3.01 -4.82 -23.56
C THR A 713 -1.63 -4.87 -24.22
N TYR A 714 -0.92 -3.73 -24.21
CA TYR A 714 0.48 -3.64 -24.63
C TYR A 714 1.37 -3.38 -23.42
N ASP A 715 2.52 -4.06 -23.36
CA ASP A 715 3.60 -3.69 -22.46
C ASP A 715 4.40 -2.53 -23.07
N ASP A 716 3.89 -1.30 -22.88
CA ASP A 716 4.45 -0.08 -23.48
C ASP A 716 5.85 0.28 -22.97
N PHE A 717 6.23 -0.20 -21.79
CA PHE A 717 7.50 0.12 -21.13
C PHE A 717 8.45 -1.07 -21.07
N GLY A 718 8.01 -2.27 -21.41
CA GLY A 718 8.82 -3.48 -21.34
C GLY A 718 9.67 -3.71 -22.57
N SER A 719 10.82 -4.32 -22.34
CA SER A 719 11.73 -4.73 -23.42
C SER A 719 11.23 -6.00 -24.12
N ALA A 720 11.10 -5.98 -25.45
CA ALA A 720 10.77 -7.19 -26.23
C ALA A 720 11.93 -8.22 -26.30
N SER A 721 13.11 -7.93 -25.76
CA SER A 721 14.27 -8.84 -25.81
C SER A 721 14.66 -9.45 -24.47
N ILE A 722 13.98 -9.07 -23.38
CA ILE A 722 14.31 -9.54 -22.03
C ILE A 722 13.26 -10.53 -21.55
N GLU A 723 13.72 -11.68 -21.05
CA GLU A 723 12.88 -12.69 -20.41
C GLU A 723 12.12 -12.13 -19.20
N LYS A 724 10.84 -12.49 -19.08
CA LYS A 724 9.97 -12.09 -17.97
C LYS A 724 8.67 -12.90 -17.89
N TYR A 725 7.88 -12.61 -16.87
CA TYR A 725 6.59 -13.22 -16.60
C TYR A 725 5.49 -12.17 -16.57
N TYR A 726 4.33 -12.52 -17.11
CA TYR A 726 3.08 -11.78 -16.93
C TYR A 726 2.10 -12.64 -16.15
N ALA A 727 1.39 -12.05 -15.19
CA ALA A 727 0.24 -12.65 -14.53
C ALA A 727 -1.02 -11.85 -14.88
N ILE A 728 -2.07 -12.56 -15.25
CA ILE A 728 -3.36 -11.99 -15.63
C ILE A 728 -4.41 -12.49 -14.64
N PHE A 729 -5.11 -11.56 -13.99
CA PHE A 729 -6.13 -11.81 -12.98
C PHE A 729 -7.46 -11.23 -13.45
N SER A 730 -8.57 -11.97 -13.39
CA SER A 730 -9.90 -11.34 -13.45
C SER A 730 -10.28 -10.80 -12.06
N TYR A 731 -11.13 -9.77 -12.00
CA TYR A 731 -11.61 -9.22 -10.74
C TYR A 731 -13.05 -8.73 -10.80
N ASP A 732 -13.71 -8.67 -9.64
CA ASP A 732 -15.08 -8.18 -9.43
C ASP A 732 -15.15 -6.78 -8.78
N ASN A 733 -16.33 -6.39 -8.29
CA ASN A 733 -16.55 -5.08 -7.65
C ASN A 733 -16.04 -4.98 -6.20
N VAL A 734 -15.63 -6.09 -5.60
CA VAL A 734 -15.19 -6.23 -4.19
C VAL A 734 -13.66 -6.26 -4.07
N PRO A 735 -12.99 -5.88 -5.15
CA PRO A 735 -12.05 -6.67 -5.98
C PRO A 735 -11.53 -8.00 -5.38
N ASN A 736 -12.31 -9.06 -5.50
CA ASN A 736 -11.80 -10.43 -5.40
C ASN A 736 -11.07 -10.78 -6.72
N TYR A 737 -9.80 -11.14 -6.65
CA TYR A 737 -9.01 -11.51 -7.82
C TYR A 737 -8.99 -13.03 -8.02
N SER A 738 -9.08 -13.49 -9.27
CA SER A 738 -8.90 -14.90 -9.60
C SER A 738 -7.49 -15.40 -9.29
N GLU A 739 -7.28 -16.71 -9.37
CA GLU A 739 -5.93 -17.25 -9.50
C GLU A 739 -5.22 -16.67 -10.74
N PRO A 740 -3.89 -16.44 -10.68
CA PRO A 740 -3.15 -15.87 -11.79
C PRO A 740 -3.03 -16.86 -12.95
N VAL A 741 -3.25 -16.36 -14.17
CA VAL A 741 -2.84 -17.06 -15.39
C VAL A 741 -1.51 -16.50 -15.86
N ILE A 742 -0.49 -17.36 -15.91
CA ILE A 742 0.89 -16.95 -16.18
C ILE A 742 1.25 -17.10 -17.66
N ILE A 743 1.84 -16.04 -18.23
CA ILE A 743 2.55 -16.09 -19.51
C ILE A 743 4.04 -15.93 -19.23
N HIS A 744 4.84 -16.90 -19.66
CA HIS A 744 6.29 -16.79 -19.67
C HIS A 744 6.76 -16.30 -21.05
N PHE A 745 7.42 -15.14 -21.06
CA PHE A 745 8.00 -14.55 -22.27
C PHE A 745 9.51 -14.74 -22.24
N GLN A 746 10.06 -15.47 -23.22
CA GLN A 746 11.48 -15.85 -23.24
C GLN A 746 12.42 -14.75 -23.80
N GLY A 747 11.87 -13.64 -24.30
CA GLY A 747 12.63 -12.62 -25.03
C GLY A 747 12.83 -13.02 -26.50
N ASP A 748 12.73 -12.04 -27.41
CA ASP A 748 13.16 -12.23 -28.80
C ASP A 748 14.71 -12.33 -28.82
N LYS A 749 15.22 -13.55 -29.03
CA LYS A 749 16.66 -13.82 -29.21
C LYS A 749 17.06 -13.35 -30.61
N LYS A 750 17.19 -12.05 -30.81
CA LYS A 750 17.84 -11.47 -31.99
C LYS A 750 19.31 -11.17 -31.73
#